data_AF-Q54TP0-F1
#
_entry.id   AF-Q54TP0-F1
#
_cell.length_a   1.000
_cell.length_b   1.000
_cell.length_c   1.000
_cell.angle_alpha   90.00
_cell.angle_beta   90.00
_cell.angle_gamma   90.00
#
_symmetry.space_group_name_H-M   'P 1'
#
loop_
_entity.id
_entity.type
_entity.pdbx_description
1 polymer ?
#
loop_
_entity_poly.entity_id
_entity_poly.type
_entity_poly.pdbx_seq_one_letter_code
_entity_poly.pdbx_strand_id
1 'polypeptide(L)'
;MKKRTRNNNQEFYDGRIENIKKPKEDHIINNDSDTLIDDENNNIKNYENEFKLFKLMNKEKLVIKKLQTIAKDNGLPFSGNENELYNRIEQYYNIKINSEKEVKQQQDNNPFNKSQPILLIKNENEIAFWKVFRNKSLFKMVFSNFKFSNTFNYSRLYSVNNIFKSFSNGIEIIRDKVKSNSYLSFIAINDKDNIQKFNFNGLSIIFENIKDENEENQLFYNQFITNYCNRTVHFWSLFDHVIESSNLLALKSLHGNGMIKEKVKVDFEINSYSNLKILNYLTKNLSKLFIIETIQVNDFNIFKEFKLGELIDFTRALLDDKKYYKLLKPFNNNKSFSRATKDIDDELSLFLENITKNKLILNEIKKFKFTDKELNENLFKVLKPLTNWDRHFSKLNHNYSSDIDNNSSINNEIENEKQRLSIIKLKNLELFQKIVNNNDILSKKLKLVSYEVHESIFSNIMTIQNDQIKIGKEMEGNFIEQNQLIQKIQEKQLKKQKEKENNTLQECKDDDLNKRNTIFKYITIFYDLNLIKKKPIEYSLAFLNEFVATNEEYCCWDDQLFEYGMPKNEILVNGVLSSNINNSKKIEIVMNSKFLMENQFRNFISTNCTRSLIKNVKSIDMLDFLFKNFQNQIFAENNNNWQYCNSVEILQHYEKLMESLGRKFSYSVNNPEIQFPLLLMAINNPFLYDDDDDDIQKKKSLILKKNISFNDFLLLIESNRFKKLEMRKSLTEFNNDSILISRWISDNCITGLSSLIDHGRGFNTYSIKIEIDVQLPNYKGNDGDGGDSNGKVKLLLYQNQLIQILYNSNRLDDIFKINSLSGKEIINFINFIGPHISLPFVEKLLQYLIDVNLNFEIYTFLSALISNGNLLIIKYLNLNHSHFFSKITKETEGFLEPRELKNLLSSSVLFDHVQIAEILFVYTNLTKGEFERSTKPSYSMIEFLYSNNFKLSK
;
A
#
# COMPACT_ATOMS: atom_id res chain seq x y z
N MET A 1 -15.68 -27.26 35.33
CA MET A 1 -17.09 -26.80 35.46
C MET A 1 -17.71 -26.69 34.07
N LYS A 2 -18.78 -27.46 33.83
CA LYS A 2 -19.71 -27.56 32.67
C LYS A 2 -19.22 -27.14 31.26
N LYS A 3 -18.76 -28.13 30.49
CA LYS A 3 -18.73 -28.14 29.01
C LYS A 3 -20.16 -28.05 28.45
N ARG A 4 -20.37 -27.24 27.41
CA ARG A 4 -21.52 -27.35 26.49
C ARG A 4 -21.01 -27.30 25.05
N THR A 5 -21.00 -28.46 24.41
CA THR A 5 -21.02 -28.64 22.95
C THR A 5 -22.46 -28.49 22.45
N ARG A 6 -22.64 -27.82 21.32
CA ARG A 6 -23.87 -27.92 20.50
C ARG A 6 -23.47 -27.84 19.02
N ASN A 7 -23.43 -29.01 18.39
CA ASN A 7 -23.83 -29.17 16.99
C ASN A 7 -25.36 -29.13 16.94
N ASN A 8 -25.94 -28.59 15.88
CA ASN A 8 -27.15 -29.10 15.23
C ASN A 8 -27.34 -28.40 13.87
N ASN A 9 -27.26 -29.20 12.82
CA ASN A 9 -27.77 -28.93 11.48
C ASN A 9 -29.30 -28.88 11.49
N GLN A 10 -29.91 -28.07 10.61
CA GLN A 10 -31.25 -28.35 10.07
C GLN A 10 -31.46 -27.64 8.72
N GLU A 11 -31.26 -28.42 7.66
CA GLU A 11 -32.05 -28.66 6.44
C GLU A 11 -32.97 -27.59 5.80
N PHE A 12 -32.74 -27.44 4.48
CA PHE A 12 -33.68 -27.38 3.33
C PHE A 12 -34.90 -26.43 3.31
N TYR A 13 -34.88 -25.54 2.31
CA TYR A 13 -36.03 -25.28 1.44
C TYR A 13 -35.54 -25.02 0.00
N ASP A 14 -35.92 -25.92 -0.90
CA ASP A 14 -35.79 -25.81 -2.37
C ASP A 14 -37.10 -25.24 -2.94
N GLY A 15 -37.03 -24.42 -3.99
CA GLY A 15 -38.17 -23.67 -4.50
C GLY A 15 -37.88 -22.93 -5.80
N ARG A 16 -37.84 -23.69 -6.91
CA ARG A 16 -37.86 -23.22 -8.30
C ARG A 16 -39.09 -22.36 -8.60
N ILE A 17 -38.94 -21.20 -9.24
CA ILE A 17 -39.92 -20.62 -10.18
C ILE A 17 -39.18 -19.91 -11.33
N GLU A 18 -39.80 -20.00 -12.50
CA GLU A 18 -39.29 -19.91 -13.85
C GLU A 18 -39.14 -18.50 -14.43
N ASN A 19 -38.30 -18.46 -15.47
CA ASN A 19 -38.21 -17.50 -16.56
C ASN A 19 -39.51 -16.74 -16.93
N ILE A 20 -39.50 -15.41 -16.88
CA ILE A 20 -40.34 -14.57 -17.74
C ILE A 20 -39.48 -13.53 -18.46
N LYS A 21 -39.63 -13.56 -19.79
CA LYS A 21 -38.97 -12.73 -20.81
C LYS A 21 -39.38 -11.26 -20.71
N LYS A 22 -38.43 -10.35 -20.97
CA LYS A 22 -38.67 -8.93 -21.30
C LYS A 22 -39.29 -8.81 -22.71
N PRO A 23 -40.26 -7.92 -22.94
CA PRO A 23 -40.46 -7.29 -24.23
C PRO A 23 -39.74 -5.93 -24.29
N LYS A 24 -39.12 -5.69 -25.45
CA LYS A 24 -38.72 -4.36 -25.93
C LYS A 24 -39.96 -3.66 -26.45
N GLU A 25 -40.06 -2.35 -26.31
CA GLU A 25 -40.74 -1.51 -27.29
C GLU A 25 -40.22 -0.08 -27.23
N ASP A 26 -40.02 0.45 -28.43
CA ASP A 26 -39.40 1.71 -28.76
C ASP A 26 -40.45 2.84 -28.85
N HIS A 27 -39.94 4.08 -28.84
CA HIS A 27 -40.33 5.17 -29.73
C HIS A 27 -41.59 6.08 -29.49
N ILE A 28 -41.25 7.33 -29.09
CA ILE A 28 -41.64 8.67 -29.64
C ILE A 28 -43.01 9.31 -29.24
N ILE A 29 -42.89 10.61 -28.87
CA ILE A 29 -43.68 11.81 -29.24
C ILE A 29 -44.29 12.60 -28.06
N ASN A 30 -43.85 13.86 -27.94
CA ASN A 30 -44.38 14.96 -27.14
C ASN A 30 -45.78 15.41 -27.60
N ASN A 31 -46.65 15.85 -26.66
CA ASN A 31 -47.15 17.23 -26.58
C ASN A 31 -48.35 17.35 -25.62
N ASP A 32 -48.40 18.52 -24.99
CA ASP A 32 -49.36 19.02 -24.02
C ASP A 32 -50.84 18.95 -24.48
N SER A 33 -51.75 18.69 -23.54
CA SER A 33 -52.91 19.55 -23.27
C SER A 33 -53.76 19.03 -22.12
N ASP A 34 -54.22 19.98 -21.31
CA ASP A 34 -55.03 19.85 -20.11
C ASP A 34 -56.28 18.98 -20.29
N THR A 35 -56.54 18.10 -19.33
CA THR A 35 -57.92 17.73 -18.98
C THR A 35 -57.98 17.33 -17.51
N LEU A 36 -58.68 18.17 -16.74
CA LEU A 36 -59.10 17.94 -15.37
C LEU A 36 -60.00 16.70 -15.32
N ILE A 37 -59.59 15.68 -14.59
CA ILE A 37 -60.46 14.59 -14.14
C ILE A 37 -60.31 14.50 -12.63
N ASP A 38 -61.44 14.63 -11.95
CA ASP A 38 -61.63 14.54 -10.52
C ASP A 38 -61.21 13.18 -9.98
N ASP A 39 -60.10 13.13 -9.23
CA ASP A 39 -59.77 12.02 -8.35
C ASP A 39 -59.94 12.47 -6.90
N GLU A 40 -61.12 12.14 -6.36
CA GLU A 40 -61.44 12.13 -4.94
C GLU A 40 -60.54 11.12 -4.21
N ASN A 41 -59.27 11.42 -3.94
CA ASN A 41 -58.48 10.67 -2.96
C ASN A 41 -57.27 11.47 -2.45
N ASN A 42 -57.24 11.67 -1.13
CA ASN A 42 -56.28 12.43 -0.31
C ASN A 42 -56.46 13.96 -0.31
N ASN A 43 -57.42 14.42 0.51
CA ASN A 43 -57.51 15.79 1.03
C ASN A 43 -56.25 16.13 1.88
N ILE A 44 -55.10 16.31 1.22
CA ILE A 44 -53.94 16.96 1.84
C ILE A 44 -54.33 18.42 2.00
N LYS A 45 -54.61 18.83 3.25
CA LYS A 45 -54.91 20.22 3.60
C LYS A 45 -53.83 21.14 3.03
N ASN A 46 -54.18 21.94 2.04
CA ASN A 46 -53.26 22.91 1.45
C ASN A 46 -53.17 24.14 2.38
N TYR A 47 -52.14 24.18 3.23
CA TYR A 47 -51.93 25.27 4.19
C TYR A 47 -51.74 26.64 3.52
N GLU A 48 -51.29 26.67 2.26
CA GLU A 48 -51.15 27.92 1.50
C GLU A 48 -52.52 28.54 1.17
N ASN A 49 -53.53 27.72 0.89
CA ASN A 49 -54.90 28.19 0.68
C ASN A 49 -55.55 28.66 2.00
N GLU A 50 -55.36 27.92 3.08
CA GLU A 50 -55.85 28.33 4.42
C GLU A 50 -55.21 29.65 4.87
N PHE A 51 -53.91 29.83 4.62
CA PHE A 51 -53.20 31.07 4.95
C PHE A 51 -53.65 32.26 4.11
N LYS A 52 -53.92 32.06 2.81
CA LYS A 52 -54.51 33.09 1.95
C LYS A 52 -55.89 33.52 2.46
N LEU A 53 -56.74 32.57 2.84
CA LEU A 53 -58.05 32.86 3.44
C LEU A 53 -57.92 33.63 4.75
N PHE A 54 -56.94 33.26 5.61
CA PHE A 54 -56.64 34.00 6.84
C PHE A 54 -56.21 35.45 6.56
N LYS A 55 -55.30 35.68 5.60
CA LYS A 55 -54.86 37.03 5.23
C LYS A 55 -55.95 37.89 4.57
N LEU A 56 -56.92 37.28 3.90
CA LEU A 56 -58.07 37.98 3.33
C LEU A 56 -59.05 38.47 4.40
N MET A 57 -59.04 37.87 5.60
CA MET A 57 -59.77 38.42 6.73
C MET A 57 -59.03 39.66 7.23
N ASN A 58 -59.42 40.83 6.70
CA ASN A 58 -58.82 42.11 7.03
C ASN A 58 -58.59 42.24 8.55
N LYS A 59 -57.38 42.61 8.99
CA LYS A 59 -56.96 42.58 10.40
C LYS A 59 -57.96 43.30 11.31
N GLU A 60 -58.48 44.44 10.85
CA GLU A 60 -59.47 45.27 11.54
C GLU A 60 -60.85 44.60 11.71
N LYS A 61 -61.16 43.55 10.94
CA LYS A 61 -62.44 42.80 11.01
C LYS A 61 -62.34 41.55 11.89
N LEU A 62 -61.14 41.17 12.33
CA LEU A 62 -60.93 39.97 13.13
C LEU A 62 -61.11 40.27 14.62
N VAL A 63 -62.35 40.20 15.09
CA VAL A 63 -62.65 40.27 16.53
C VAL A 63 -61.82 39.22 17.28
N ILE A 64 -61.23 39.60 18.42
CA ILE A 64 -60.35 38.73 19.25
C ILE A 64 -60.91 37.31 19.45
N LYS A 65 -62.24 37.15 19.62
CA LYS A 65 -62.90 35.85 19.71
C LYS A 65 -62.63 34.94 18.51
N LYS A 66 -62.64 35.49 17.29
CA LYS A 66 -62.39 34.74 16.05
C LYS A 66 -60.92 34.33 15.92
N LEU A 67 -59.98 35.19 16.33
CA LEU A 67 -58.56 34.84 16.42
C LEU A 67 -58.32 33.74 17.46
N GLN A 68 -58.99 33.82 18.62
CA GLN A 68 -58.93 32.77 19.64
C GLN A 68 -59.48 31.43 19.12
N THR A 69 -60.58 31.45 18.35
CA THR A 69 -61.11 30.26 17.68
C THR A 69 -60.10 29.67 16.70
N ILE A 70 -59.53 30.49 15.79
CA ILE A 70 -58.53 30.02 14.82
C ILE A 70 -57.29 29.46 15.51
N ALA A 71 -56.81 30.12 16.57
CA ALA A 71 -55.68 29.65 17.37
C ALA A 71 -56.01 28.29 18.03
N LYS A 72 -57.18 28.18 18.67
CA LYS A 72 -57.64 26.95 19.32
C LYS A 72 -57.81 25.80 18.33
N ASP A 73 -58.40 26.05 17.16
CA ASP A 73 -58.65 25.05 16.12
C ASP A 73 -57.33 24.52 15.51
N ASN A 74 -56.26 25.32 15.55
CA ASN A 74 -54.91 24.94 15.12
C ASN A 74 -54.01 24.44 16.27
N GLY A 75 -54.54 24.26 17.48
CA GLY A 75 -53.77 23.78 18.64
C GLY A 75 -52.75 24.79 19.19
N LEU A 76 -52.91 26.08 18.89
CA LEU A 76 -52.05 27.16 19.38
C LEU A 76 -52.57 27.73 20.71
N PRO A 77 -51.69 28.26 21.58
CA PRO A 77 -52.12 29.06 22.74
C PRO A 77 -53.07 30.19 22.30
N PHE A 78 -54.26 30.26 22.91
CA PHE A 78 -55.32 31.21 22.56
C PHE A 78 -55.44 32.39 23.55
N SER A 79 -54.46 32.57 24.44
CA SER A 79 -54.30 33.77 25.26
C SER A 79 -53.45 34.83 24.55
N GLY A 80 -53.65 36.10 24.91
CA GLY A 80 -52.91 37.24 24.36
C GLY A 80 -53.83 38.30 23.76
N ASN A 81 -53.26 39.47 23.46
CA ASN A 81 -53.98 40.51 22.73
C ASN A 81 -54.16 40.13 21.24
N GLU A 82 -54.93 40.93 20.51
CA GLU A 82 -55.25 40.70 19.09
C GLU A 82 -53.99 40.56 18.20
N ASN A 83 -52.99 41.42 18.41
CA ASN A 83 -51.74 41.39 17.66
C ASN A 83 -50.91 40.13 17.94
N GLU A 84 -50.83 39.71 19.20
CA GLU A 84 -50.12 38.49 19.59
C GLU A 84 -50.76 37.24 18.98
N LEU A 85 -52.09 37.13 19.01
CA LEU A 85 -52.81 36.01 18.40
C LEU A 85 -52.64 35.99 16.88
N TYR A 86 -52.76 37.14 16.22
CA TYR A 86 -52.58 37.25 14.77
C TYR A 86 -51.17 36.81 14.35
N ASN A 87 -50.13 37.35 15.02
CA ASN A 87 -48.74 37.00 14.72
C ASN A 87 -48.46 35.51 14.94
N ARG A 88 -49.05 34.91 15.98
CA ARG A 88 -48.90 33.49 16.29
C ARG A 88 -49.53 32.59 15.22
N ILE A 89 -50.73 32.94 14.75
CA ILE A 89 -51.42 32.23 13.66
C ILE A 89 -50.64 32.38 12.36
N GLU A 90 -50.13 33.58 12.05
CA GLU A 90 -49.30 33.84 10.87
C GLU A 90 -48.00 33.01 10.90
N GLN A 91 -47.31 32.98 12.04
CA GLN A 91 -46.11 32.15 12.23
C GLN A 91 -46.40 30.66 12.02
N TYR A 92 -47.52 30.16 12.56
CA TYR A 92 -47.93 28.76 12.38
C TYR A 92 -48.10 28.39 10.91
N TYR A 93 -48.86 29.18 10.14
CA TYR A 93 -49.05 28.92 8.71
C TYR A 93 -47.75 29.01 7.92
N ASN A 94 -46.89 29.99 8.22
CA ASN A 94 -45.58 30.09 7.57
C ASN A 94 -44.71 28.86 7.82
N ILE A 95 -44.67 28.33 9.04
CA ILE A 95 -43.94 27.09 9.37
C ILE A 95 -44.51 25.89 8.61
N LYS A 96 -45.84 25.77 8.55
CA LYS A 96 -46.51 24.68 7.84
C LYS A 96 -46.26 24.72 6.34
N ILE A 97 -46.37 25.89 5.71
CA ILE A 97 -46.07 26.08 4.28
C ILE A 97 -44.60 25.77 3.98
N ASN A 98 -43.67 26.22 4.83
CA ASN A 98 -42.26 25.89 4.67
C ASN A 98 -42.00 24.40 4.80
N SER A 99 -42.65 23.73 5.76
CA SER A 99 -42.56 22.27 5.94
C SER A 99 -43.09 21.51 4.72
N GLU A 100 -44.22 21.93 4.13
CA GLU A 100 -44.74 21.32 2.90
C GLU A 100 -43.82 21.53 1.70
N LYS A 101 -43.24 22.73 1.56
CA LYS A 101 -42.26 23.01 0.51
C LYS A 101 -40.99 22.18 0.68
N GLU A 102 -40.51 22.00 1.91
CA GLU A 102 -39.38 21.11 2.20
C GLU A 102 -39.72 19.65 1.87
N VAL A 103 -40.91 19.16 2.21
CA VAL A 103 -41.33 17.78 1.88
C VAL A 103 -41.44 17.58 0.37
N LYS A 104 -42.04 18.52 -0.37
CA LYS A 104 -42.10 18.46 -1.85
C LYS A 104 -40.70 18.52 -2.45
N GLN A 105 -39.84 19.43 -2.01
CA GLN A 105 -38.44 19.49 -2.44
C GLN A 105 -37.67 18.21 -2.10
N GLN A 106 -37.93 17.57 -0.95
CA GLN A 106 -37.30 16.29 -0.60
C GLN A 106 -37.83 15.13 -1.43
N GLN A 107 -39.10 15.14 -1.83
CA GLN A 107 -39.68 14.14 -2.74
C GLN A 107 -39.16 14.30 -4.16
N ASP A 108 -39.07 15.53 -4.66
CA ASP A 108 -38.55 15.85 -6.00
C ASP A 108 -37.03 15.66 -6.10
N ASN A 109 -36.30 15.98 -5.03
CA ASN A 109 -34.85 15.76 -4.94
C ASN A 109 -34.49 14.37 -4.46
N ASN A 110 -35.45 13.47 -4.23
CA ASN A 110 -35.14 12.12 -3.81
C ASN A 110 -34.41 11.38 -4.96
N PRO A 111 -33.09 11.13 -4.86
CA PRO A 111 -32.35 10.48 -5.94
C PRO A 111 -32.85 9.06 -6.21
N PHE A 112 -33.62 8.47 -5.29
CA PHE A 112 -34.20 7.13 -5.43
C PHE A 112 -35.39 7.04 -6.40
N ASN A 113 -35.96 8.17 -6.86
CA ASN A 113 -37.00 8.19 -7.90
C ASN A 113 -36.43 8.22 -9.34
N LYS A 114 -35.11 8.31 -9.51
CA LYS A 114 -34.43 8.15 -10.81
C LYS A 114 -33.86 6.73 -10.92
N SER A 115 -33.77 6.20 -12.15
CA SER A 115 -33.15 4.88 -12.41
C SER A 115 -31.79 4.79 -11.69
N GLN A 116 -31.65 3.86 -10.75
CA GLN A 116 -30.47 3.80 -9.88
C GLN A 116 -29.19 3.65 -10.71
N PRO A 117 -28.12 4.42 -10.43
CA PRO A 117 -26.85 4.23 -11.10
C PRO A 117 -26.35 2.80 -10.83
N ILE A 118 -25.91 2.12 -11.90
CA ILE A 118 -25.38 0.75 -11.85
C ILE A 118 -24.17 0.74 -10.91
N LEU A 119 -24.25 -0.05 -9.84
CA LEU A 119 -23.11 -0.29 -8.95
C LEU A 119 -22.06 -1.13 -9.70
N LEU A 120 -20.91 -0.55 -10.02
CA LEU A 120 -19.76 -1.26 -10.62
C LEU A 120 -18.97 -2.07 -9.58
N ILE A 121 -19.67 -2.74 -8.67
CA ILE A 121 -19.08 -3.48 -7.55
C ILE A 121 -19.09 -4.97 -7.89
N LYS A 122 -17.93 -5.64 -7.77
CA LYS A 122 -17.82 -7.08 -8.03
C LYS A 122 -17.97 -7.95 -6.78
N ASN A 123 -17.73 -7.40 -5.60
CA ASN A 123 -17.81 -8.13 -4.34
C ASN A 123 -19.27 -8.30 -3.90
N GLU A 124 -19.76 -9.54 -3.82
CA GLU A 124 -21.16 -9.85 -3.48
C GLU A 124 -21.57 -9.33 -2.10
N ASN A 125 -20.68 -9.39 -1.11
CA ASN A 125 -20.94 -8.87 0.23
C ASN A 125 -21.10 -7.35 0.21
N GLU A 126 -20.30 -6.67 -0.63
CA GLU A 126 -20.37 -5.23 -0.80
C GLU A 126 -21.64 -4.84 -1.59
N ILE A 127 -22.03 -5.58 -2.62
CA ILE A 127 -23.32 -5.42 -3.31
C ILE A 127 -24.49 -5.56 -2.32
N ALA A 128 -24.47 -6.61 -1.49
CA ALA A 128 -25.51 -6.85 -0.48
C ALA A 128 -25.55 -5.71 0.54
N PHE A 129 -24.39 -5.28 1.03
CA PHE A 129 -24.26 -4.11 1.91
C PHE A 129 -24.92 -2.89 1.27
N TRP A 130 -24.56 -2.52 0.04
CA TRP A 130 -25.12 -1.35 -0.63
C TRP A 130 -26.61 -1.45 -0.94
N LYS A 131 -27.11 -2.64 -1.26
CA LYS A 131 -28.56 -2.88 -1.44
C LYS A 131 -29.34 -2.63 -0.16
N VAL A 132 -28.86 -3.16 0.98
CA VAL A 132 -29.48 -2.89 2.29
C VAL A 132 -29.33 -1.41 2.64
N PHE A 133 -28.15 -0.85 2.43
CA PHE A 133 -27.80 0.51 2.82
C PHE A 133 -28.60 1.58 2.09
N ARG A 134 -28.74 1.46 0.77
CA ARG A 134 -29.50 2.40 -0.08
C ARG A 134 -31.00 2.28 0.11
N ASN A 135 -31.50 1.14 0.57
CA ASN A 135 -32.92 0.95 0.85
C ASN A 135 -33.21 1.37 2.30
N LYS A 136 -33.71 2.60 2.51
CA LYS A 136 -34.00 3.15 3.84
C LYS A 136 -34.89 2.24 4.70
N SER A 137 -35.81 1.49 4.08
CA SER A 137 -36.67 0.52 4.76
C SER A 137 -35.88 -0.69 5.23
N LEU A 138 -35.09 -1.33 4.35
CA LEU A 138 -34.22 -2.45 4.72
C LEU A 138 -33.13 -2.01 5.70
N PHE A 139 -32.51 -0.85 5.51
CA PHE A 139 -31.54 -0.30 6.42
C PHE A 139 -32.16 -0.13 7.81
N LYS A 140 -33.33 0.52 7.91
CA LYS A 140 -34.04 0.61 9.18
C LYS A 140 -34.40 -0.77 9.73
N MET A 141 -34.90 -1.70 8.92
CA MET A 141 -35.32 -3.02 9.39
C MET A 141 -34.15 -3.90 9.88
N VAL A 142 -33.02 -3.90 9.15
CA VAL A 142 -31.83 -4.67 9.47
C VAL A 142 -31.07 -4.06 10.64
N PHE A 143 -30.96 -2.73 10.66
CA PHE A 143 -30.16 -2.02 11.66
C PHE A 143 -30.97 -1.43 12.83
N SER A 144 -32.31 -1.45 12.84
CA SER A 144 -33.12 -0.93 13.97
C SER A 144 -32.84 -1.65 15.29
N ASN A 145 -32.50 -2.93 15.21
CA ASN A 145 -32.20 -3.74 16.39
C ASN A 145 -30.73 -3.67 16.80
N PHE A 146 -29.87 -3.09 15.95
CA PHE A 146 -28.52 -2.76 16.40
C PHE A 146 -28.68 -1.59 17.37
N LYS A 147 -28.42 -1.85 18.66
CA LYS A 147 -28.24 -0.83 19.71
C LYS A 147 -27.27 0.28 19.29
N PHE A 148 -26.50 0.00 18.24
CA PHE A 148 -25.53 0.86 17.61
C PHE A 148 -25.97 1.51 16.27
N SER A 149 -27.24 1.47 15.86
CA SER A 149 -27.68 2.18 14.64
C SER A 149 -27.32 3.66 14.66
N ASN A 150 -27.32 4.25 15.86
CA ASN A 150 -26.90 5.64 16.11
C ASN A 150 -25.37 5.80 16.13
N THR A 151 -24.63 4.72 16.39
CA THR A 151 -23.17 4.69 16.50
C THR A 151 -22.46 3.97 15.36
N PHE A 152 -23.11 3.42 14.33
CA PHE A 152 -22.47 2.86 13.13
C PHE A 152 -23.29 3.21 11.88
N ASN A 153 -23.54 4.51 11.69
CA ASN A 153 -24.22 5.06 10.52
C ASN A 153 -23.23 5.49 9.44
N TYR A 154 -23.73 5.88 8.25
CA TYR A 154 -22.91 6.35 7.13
C TYR A 154 -21.90 7.41 7.57
N SER A 155 -22.31 8.32 8.45
CA SER A 155 -21.47 9.41 8.95
C SER A 155 -20.18 8.94 9.63
N ARG A 156 -20.11 7.71 10.16
CA ARG A 156 -18.87 7.16 10.71
C ARG A 156 -17.88 6.62 9.67
N LEU A 157 -18.29 6.45 8.42
CA LEU A 157 -17.35 6.30 7.32
C LEU A 157 -16.78 7.68 6.98
N TYR A 158 -15.80 8.13 7.77
CA TYR A 158 -15.16 9.44 7.59
C TYR A 158 -13.67 9.33 7.30
N SER A 159 -12.98 8.27 7.74
CA SER A 159 -11.54 8.11 7.50
C SER A 159 -11.30 7.68 6.06
N VAL A 160 -10.67 8.56 5.26
CA VAL A 160 -10.38 8.31 3.85
C VAL A 160 -9.52 7.06 3.67
N ASN A 161 -8.49 6.90 4.52
CA ASN A 161 -7.63 5.71 4.52
C ASN A 161 -8.44 4.42 4.72
N ASN A 162 -9.35 4.40 5.71
CA ASN A 162 -10.17 3.22 5.99
C ASN A 162 -11.20 2.96 4.89
N ILE A 163 -11.75 4.02 4.28
CA ILE A 163 -12.70 3.91 3.17
C ILE A 163 -12.05 3.21 1.97
N PHE A 164 -10.92 3.72 1.48
CA PHE A 164 -10.20 3.10 0.36
C PHE A 164 -9.63 1.71 0.68
N LYS A 165 -9.25 1.46 1.94
CA LYS A 165 -8.75 0.14 2.37
C LYS A 165 -9.84 -0.92 2.45
N SER A 166 -11.07 -0.54 2.82
CA SER A 166 -12.13 -1.50 3.17
C SER A 166 -13.22 -1.67 2.10
N PHE A 167 -13.33 -0.72 1.15
CA PHE A 167 -14.41 -0.71 0.15
C PHE A 167 -13.83 -0.58 -1.25
N SER A 168 -14.25 -1.45 -2.17
CA SER A 168 -13.77 -1.39 -3.55
C SER A 168 -14.34 -0.20 -4.31
N ASN A 169 -15.49 0.33 -3.89
CA ASN A 169 -16.09 1.58 -4.37
C ASN A 169 -15.71 2.82 -3.52
N GLY A 170 -14.51 2.83 -2.94
CA GLY A 170 -14.05 3.92 -2.08
C GLY A 170 -14.14 5.30 -2.74
N ILE A 171 -13.91 5.40 -4.06
CA ILE A 171 -14.03 6.64 -4.83
C ILE A 171 -15.45 7.21 -4.75
N GLU A 172 -16.47 6.37 -4.97
CA GLU A 172 -17.87 6.77 -4.95
C GLU A 172 -18.31 7.19 -3.54
N ILE A 173 -17.85 6.48 -2.50
CA ILE A 173 -18.10 6.86 -1.10
C ILE A 173 -17.55 8.27 -0.83
N ILE A 174 -16.31 8.53 -1.25
CA ILE A 174 -15.68 9.85 -1.08
C ILE A 174 -16.41 10.92 -1.88
N ARG A 175 -16.77 10.67 -3.14
CA ARG A 175 -17.57 11.61 -3.95
C ARG A 175 -18.88 11.95 -3.27
N ASP A 176 -19.60 10.96 -2.77
CA ASP A 176 -20.87 11.16 -2.04
C ASP A 176 -20.65 12.01 -0.79
N LYS A 177 -19.60 11.74 -0.01
CA LYS A 177 -19.24 12.51 1.20
C LYS A 177 -18.91 13.96 0.90
N VAL A 178 -18.16 14.20 -0.17
CA VAL A 178 -17.80 15.54 -0.64
C VAL A 178 -19.03 16.28 -1.12
N LYS A 179 -19.88 15.63 -1.92
CA LYS A 179 -21.13 16.19 -2.42
C LYS A 179 -22.10 16.56 -1.29
N SER A 180 -22.17 15.75 -0.23
CA SER A 180 -22.99 16.02 0.95
C SER A 180 -22.31 16.89 2.01
N ASN A 181 -21.11 17.45 1.73
CA ASN A 181 -20.30 18.23 2.67
C ASN A 181 -20.16 17.55 4.06
N SER A 182 -19.99 16.23 4.06
CA SER A 182 -19.88 15.42 5.27
C SER A 182 -18.44 15.38 5.77
N TYR A 183 -18.25 15.22 7.09
CA TYR A 183 -16.91 15.15 7.66
C TYR A 183 -16.07 14.01 7.04
N LEU A 184 -14.83 14.32 6.67
CA LEU A 184 -13.81 13.39 6.21
C LEU A 184 -12.53 13.65 7.02
N SER A 185 -11.91 12.58 7.52
CA SER A 185 -10.59 12.62 8.14
C SER A 185 -9.55 12.15 7.13
N PHE A 186 -8.56 13.00 6.90
CA PHE A 186 -7.46 12.77 5.97
C PHE A 186 -6.21 12.21 6.66
N ILE A 187 -6.19 12.15 7.99
CA ILE A 187 -5.04 11.70 8.78
C ILE A 187 -5.04 10.17 8.85
N ALA A 188 -3.89 9.55 8.62
CA ALA A 188 -3.68 8.13 8.93
C ALA A 188 -3.17 8.01 10.37
N ILE A 189 -3.94 7.33 11.23
CA ILE A 189 -3.44 6.90 12.53
C ILE A 189 -2.67 5.60 12.27
N ASN A 190 -1.37 5.72 12.01
CA ASN A 190 -0.50 4.55 11.96
C ASN A 190 -0.08 4.24 13.39
N ASP A 191 -0.56 3.13 13.95
CA ASP A 191 -0.25 2.70 15.33
C ASP A 191 1.25 2.45 15.60
N LYS A 192 2.12 2.52 14.58
CA LYS A 192 3.50 1.99 14.65
C LYS A 192 4.60 3.03 14.86
N ASP A 193 4.38 4.31 14.54
CA ASP A 193 5.44 5.32 14.62
C ASP A 193 5.06 6.43 15.60
N ASN A 194 5.66 6.40 16.80
CA ASN A 194 5.53 7.42 17.86
C ASN A 194 6.02 8.84 17.47
N ILE A 195 6.29 9.10 16.18
CA ILE A 195 6.82 10.37 15.69
C ILE A 195 5.67 11.10 14.97
N GLN A 196 5.13 12.11 15.64
CA GLN A 196 4.00 12.97 15.27
C GLN A 196 4.22 13.80 13.99
N LYS A 197 4.49 13.17 12.85
CA LYS A 197 4.33 13.85 11.56
C LYS A 197 2.89 13.61 11.11
N PHE A 198 2.03 14.62 11.29
CA PHE A 198 0.66 14.60 10.77
C PHE A 198 0.71 14.37 9.26
N ASN A 199 0.56 13.11 8.86
CA ASN A 199 0.61 12.71 7.47
C ASN A 199 -0.83 12.72 6.95
N PHE A 200 -1.16 13.68 6.08
CA PHE A 200 -2.45 13.79 5.40
C PHE A 200 -2.55 12.77 4.26
N ASN A 201 -2.16 11.51 4.53
CA ASN A 201 -2.12 10.44 3.55
C ASN A 201 -3.48 10.23 2.86
N GLY A 202 -4.60 10.55 3.53
CA GLY A 202 -5.91 10.55 2.91
C GLY A 202 -6.06 11.53 1.75
N LEU A 203 -5.39 12.70 1.79
CA LEU A 203 -5.33 13.61 0.63
C LEU A 203 -4.55 12.98 -0.52
N SER A 204 -3.38 12.39 -0.25
CA SER A 204 -2.60 11.69 -1.27
C SER A 204 -3.43 10.59 -1.92
N ILE A 205 -4.12 9.76 -1.13
CA ILE A 205 -5.01 8.72 -1.66
C ILE A 205 -6.09 9.30 -2.58
N ILE A 206 -6.76 10.40 -2.19
CA ILE A 206 -7.78 11.03 -3.03
C ILE A 206 -7.17 11.54 -4.34
N PHE A 207 -6.05 12.26 -4.26
CA PHE A 207 -5.39 12.83 -5.43
C PHE A 207 -4.73 11.76 -6.30
N GLU A 208 -4.37 10.60 -5.75
CA GLU A 208 -3.83 9.47 -6.49
C GLU A 208 -4.90 8.69 -7.24
N ASN A 209 -6.09 8.55 -6.66
CA ASN A 209 -7.17 7.72 -7.22
C ASN A 209 -8.16 8.48 -8.12
N ILE A 210 -8.20 9.81 -8.08
CA ILE A 210 -9.14 10.63 -8.87
C ILE A 210 -8.37 11.58 -9.82
N LYS A 211 -7.68 11.04 -10.82
CA LYS A 211 -6.81 11.84 -11.74
C LYS A 211 -7.41 12.15 -13.11
N ASP A 212 -8.38 11.36 -13.55
CA ASP A 212 -8.88 11.44 -14.92
C ASP A 212 -9.57 12.78 -15.21
N GLU A 213 -9.18 13.43 -16.30
CA GLU A 213 -9.74 14.71 -16.72
C GLU A 213 -11.11 14.50 -17.39
N ASN A 214 -12.15 14.38 -16.57
CA ASN A 214 -13.55 14.31 -16.97
C ASN A 214 -14.41 15.27 -16.15
N GLU A 215 -15.64 15.55 -16.61
CA GLU A 215 -16.55 16.52 -16.00
C GLU A 215 -16.91 16.15 -14.55
N GLU A 216 -17.11 14.86 -14.26
CA GLU A 216 -17.45 14.38 -12.92
C GLU A 216 -16.33 14.68 -11.91
N ASN A 217 -15.07 14.43 -12.27
CA ASN A 217 -13.91 14.70 -11.43
C ASN A 217 -13.64 16.20 -11.28
N GLN A 218 -13.89 17.00 -12.31
CA GLN A 218 -13.83 18.47 -12.22
C GLN A 218 -14.84 19.01 -11.21
N LEU A 219 -16.10 18.55 -11.29
CA LEU A 219 -17.15 18.90 -10.34
C LEU A 219 -16.79 18.46 -8.92
N PHE A 220 -16.28 17.23 -8.77
CA PHE A 220 -15.79 16.71 -7.51
C PHE A 220 -14.73 17.62 -6.88
N TYR A 221 -13.69 18.01 -7.62
CA TYR A 221 -12.62 18.85 -7.07
C TYR A 221 -13.09 20.26 -6.73
N ASN A 222 -13.97 20.86 -7.53
CA ASN A 222 -14.54 22.17 -7.21
C ASN A 222 -15.34 22.12 -5.89
N GLN A 223 -16.13 21.07 -5.69
CA GLN A 223 -16.85 20.85 -4.43
C GLN A 223 -15.89 20.53 -3.29
N PHE A 224 -14.89 19.67 -3.51
CA PHE A 224 -13.89 19.30 -2.51
C PHE A 224 -13.13 20.51 -1.98
N ILE A 225 -12.63 21.35 -2.88
CA ILE A 225 -11.90 22.56 -2.51
C ILE A 225 -12.83 23.51 -1.74
N THR A 226 -14.05 23.71 -2.21
CA THR A 226 -15.04 24.59 -1.54
C THR A 226 -15.43 24.09 -0.15
N ASN A 227 -15.55 22.77 0.01
CA ASN A 227 -16.07 22.15 1.23
C ASN A 227 -14.99 21.91 2.30
N TYR A 228 -13.75 21.62 1.91
CA TYR A 228 -12.70 21.18 2.85
C TYR A 228 -11.49 22.12 2.93
N CYS A 229 -11.14 22.85 1.85
CA CYS A 229 -10.01 23.78 1.86
C CYS A 229 -10.30 24.96 2.81
N ASN A 230 -9.31 25.32 3.64
CA ASN A 230 -9.40 26.36 4.69
C ASN A 230 -10.45 26.09 5.79
N ARG A 231 -11.12 24.94 5.76
CA ARG A 231 -12.03 24.49 6.82
C ARG A 231 -11.43 23.36 7.64
N THR A 232 -10.99 22.31 6.95
CA THR A 232 -10.42 21.09 7.56
C THR A 232 -9.00 20.80 7.06
N VAL A 233 -8.62 21.36 5.90
CA VAL A 233 -7.31 21.23 5.30
C VAL A 233 -6.74 22.62 5.05
N HIS A 234 -5.55 22.93 5.57
CA HIS A 234 -4.85 24.18 5.29
C HIS A 234 -4.49 24.20 3.80
N PHE A 235 -4.68 25.35 3.17
CA PHE A 235 -4.42 25.50 1.74
C PHE A 235 -3.03 24.98 1.32
N TRP A 236 -1.96 25.32 2.05
CA TRP A 236 -0.62 24.80 1.76
C TRP A 236 -0.52 23.29 1.80
N SER A 237 -1.05 22.61 2.83
CA SER A 237 -0.99 21.15 2.85
C SER A 237 -1.80 20.55 1.71
N LEU A 238 -2.96 21.11 1.37
CA LEU A 238 -3.74 20.69 0.21
C LEU A 238 -2.93 20.85 -1.08
N PHE A 239 -2.30 22.01 -1.27
CA PHE A 239 -1.48 22.33 -2.42
C PHE A 239 -0.26 21.40 -2.54
N ASP A 240 0.48 21.20 -1.46
CA ASP A 240 1.65 20.31 -1.41
C ASP A 240 1.24 18.88 -1.82
N HIS A 241 0.13 18.36 -1.29
CA HIS A 241 -0.34 17.00 -1.63
C HIS A 241 -0.82 16.90 -3.08
N VAL A 242 -1.36 17.98 -3.67
CA VAL A 242 -1.70 18.04 -5.10
C VAL A 242 -0.45 17.96 -5.97
N ILE A 243 0.62 18.67 -5.59
CA ILE A 243 1.91 18.67 -6.28
C ILE A 243 2.59 17.30 -6.15
N GLU A 244 2.70 16.77 -4.92
CA GLU A 244 3.29 15.46 -4.63
C GLU A 244 2.58 14.34 -5.41
N SER A 245 1.24 14.35 -5.42
CA SER A 245 0.42 13.35 -6.14
C SER A 245 0.42 13.53 -7.66
N SER A 246 1.06 14.60 -8.17
CA SER A 246 1.09 14.99 -9.58
C SER A 246 -0.29 15.11 -10.23
N ASN A 247 -1.30 15.60 -9.49
CA ASN A 247 -2.69 15.64 -9.97
C ASN A 247 -3.00 16.98 -10.66
N LEU A 248 -2.85 17.01 -11.99
CA LEU A 248 -3.02 18.22 -12.78
C LEU A 248 -4.46 18.75 -12.74
N LEU A 249 -5.45 17.86 -12.62
CA LEU A 249 -6.85 18.24 -12.54
C LEU A 249 -7.15 19.00 -11.26
N ALA A 250 -6.72 18.47 -10.12
CA ALA A 250 -6.87 19.13 -8.82
C ALA A 250 -6.16 20.49 -8.80
N LEU A 251 -4.96 20.58 -9.40
CA LEU A 251 -4.24 21.86 -9.53
C LEU A 251 -4.99 22.89 -10.39
N LYS A 252 -5.56 22.46 -11.52
CA LYS A 252 -6.42 23.31 -12.36
C LYS A 252 -7.63 23.81 -11.58
N SER A 253 -8.29 22.94 -10.82
CA SER A 253 -9.43 23.32 -9.95
C SER A 253 -9.02 24.28 -8.83
N LEU A 254 -7.86 24.08 -8.18
CA LEU A 254 -7.34 25.02 -7.17
C LEU A 254 -7.08 26.41 -7.75
N HIS A 255 -6.48 26.46 -8.94
CA HIS A 255 -6.27 27.71 -9.67
C HIS A 255 -7.60 28.36 -10.05
N GLY A 256 -8.53 27.60 -10.65
CA GLY A 256 -9.82 28.10 -11.10
C GLY A 256 -10.71 28.65 -10.00
N ASN A 257 -10.61 28.11 -8.78
CA ASN A 257 -11.33 28.62 -7.60
C ASN A 257 -10.69 29.88 -6.97
N GLY A 258 -9.62 30.43 -7.56
CA GLY A 258 -8.97 31.65 -7.08
C GLY A 258 -8.31 31.52 -5.70
N MET A 259 -7.98 30.30 -5.28
CA MET A 259 -7.36 30.03 -3.97
C MET A 259 -5.87 30.42 -3.94
N ILE A 260 -5.19 30.38 -5.09
CA ILE A 260 -3.79 30.79 -5.22
C ILE A 260 -3.75 32.32 -5.45
N LYS A 261 -3.63 33.10 -4.37
CA LYS A 261 -3.57 34.58 -4.46
C LYS A 261 -2.19 35.16 -4.23
N GLU A 262 -1.34 34.45 -3.51
CA GLU A 262 -0.04 34.93 -3.06
C GLU A 262 1.10 34.28 -3.84
N LYS A 263 2.26 34.95 -3.86
CA LYS A 263 3.47 34.38 -4.44
C LYS A 263 3.99 33.26 -3.54
N VAL A 264 4.08 32.06 -4.09
CA VAL A 264 4.49 30.85 -3.39
C VAL A 264 5.89 30.46 -3.82
N LYS A 265 6.72 30.11 -2.85
CA LYS A 265 7.99 29.45 -3.08
C LYS A 265 7.77 27.93 -3.00
N VAL A 266 8.13 27.21 -4.05
CA VAL A 266 7.91 25.75 -4.12
C VAL A 266 9.22 25.07 -4.52
N ASP A 267 9.61 24.07 -3.73
CA ASP A 267 10.59 23.08 -4.13
C ASP A 267 9.86 21.97 -4.89
N PHE A 268 10.36 21.63 -6.08
CA PHE A 268 9.66 20.75 -7.00
C PHE A 268 10.45 19.49 -7.28
N GLU A 269 9.85 18.32 -7.04
CA GLU A 269 10.47 17.02 -7.30
C GLU A 269 9.87 16.39 -8.57
N ILE A 270 10.73 15.97 -9.51
CA ILE A 270 10.34 15.33 -10.77
C ILE A 270 10.66 13.84 -10.69
N ASN A 271 9.62 13.05 -10.41
CA ASN A 271 9.68 11.58 -10.31
C ASN A 271 8.92 10.86 -11.42
N SER A 272 8.08 11.58 -12.16
CA SER A 272 7.24 11.04 -13.23
C SER A 272 6.96 12.11 -14.30
N TYR A 273 6.45 11.68 -15.46
CA TYR A 273 6.02 12.62 -16.51
C TYR A 273 4.83 13.48 -16.05
N SER A 274 4.02 13.00 -15.11
CA SER A 274 2.94 13.79 -14.51
C SER A 274 3.49 14.98 -13.69
N ASN A 275 4.60 14.81 -12.97
CA ASN A 275 5.30 15.92 -12.31
C ASN A 275 5.75 16.97 -13.33
N LEU A 276 6.24 16.54 -14.49
CA LEU A 276 6.60 17.46 -15.59
C LEU A 276 5.40 18.29 -16.04
N LYS A 277 4.24 17.65 -16.26
CA LYS A 277 3.02 18.34 -16.71
C LYS A 277 2.57 19.39 -15.69
N ILE A 278 2.66 19.06 -14.41
CA ILE A 278 2.40 20.00 -13.31
C ILE A 278 3.37 21.18 -13.38
N LEU A 279 4.68 20.91 -13.47
CA LEU A 279 5.70 21.95 -13.58
C LEU A 279 5.36 22.86 -14.75
N ASN A 280 5.22 22.32 -15.96
CA ASN A 280 4.88 23.06 -17.17
C ASN A 280 3.59 23.89 -17.03
N TYR A 281 2.59 23.38 -16.29
CA TYR A 281 1.37 24.13 -15.99
C TYR A 281 1.61 25.30 -15.04
N LEU A 282 2.38 25.09 -13.96
CA LEU A 282 2.78 26.14 -13.02
C LEU A 282 3.58 27.23 -13.74
N THR A 283 4.53 26.86 -14.59
CA THR A 283 5.39 27.81 -15.30
C THR A 283 4.60 28.62 -16.33
N LYS A 284 3.76 27.96 -17.15
CA LYS A 284 3.01 28.63 -18.21
C LYS A 284 1.84 29.46 -17.69
N ASN A 285 1.08 28.93 -16.75
CA ASN A 285 -0.19 29.55 -16.32
C ASN A 285 -0.05 30.33 -15.02
N LEU A 286 0.95 30.03 -14.20
CA LEU A 286 1.06 30.56 -12.83
C LEU A 286 2.43 31.19 -12.51
N SER A 287 3.25 31.52 -13.51
CA SER A 287 4.58 32.12 -13.30
C SER A 287 4.59 33.42 -12.48
N LYS A 288 3.47 34.14 -12.42
CA LYS A 288 3.31 35.34 -11.57
C LYS A 288 3.09 35.01 -10.09
N LEU A 289 2.56 33.82 -9.81
CA LEU A 289 2.15 33.34 -8.49
C LEU A 289 3.14 32.30 -7.92
N PHE A 290 3.98 31.66 -8.73
CA PHE A 290 4.95 30.67 -8.25
C PHE A 290 6.38 31.07 -8.57
N ILE A 291 7.23 30.98 -7.55
CA ILE A 291 8.68 31.05 -7.62
C ILE A 291 9.17 29.64 -7.30
N ILE A 292 9.56 28.89 -8.33
CA ILE A 292 10.20 27.59 -8.11
C ILE A 292 11.60 27.87 -7.55
N GLU A 293 11.89 27.39 -6.33
CA GLU A 293 13.17 27.65 -5.65
C GLU A 293 14.21 26.58 -5.97
N THR A 294 13.78 25.32 -6.07
CA THR A 294 14.62 24.22 -6.53
C THR A 294 13.81 23.24 -7.37
N ILE A 295 14.48 22.63 -8.34
CA ILE A 295 13.97 21.46 -9.05
C ILE A 295 14.90 20.29 -8.73
N GLN A 296 14.36 19.24 -8.14
CA GLN A 296 15.05 18.01 -7.82
C GLN A 296 14.55 16.90 -8.74
N VAL A 297 15.46 16.12 -9.31
CA VAL A 297 15.14 14.98 -10.17
C VAL A 297 15.65 13.74 -9.44
N ASN A 298 14.78 13.08 -8.67
CA ASN A 298 15.22 12.12 -7.64
C ASN A 298 15.49 10.71 -8.18
N ASP A 299 14.99 10.37 -9.37
CA ASP A 299 15.31 9.09 -10.00
C ASP A 299 15.77 9.28 -11.45
N PHE A 300 17.06 9.09 -11.73
CA PHE A 300 17.52 9.02 -13.13
C PHE A 300 16.92 7.81 -13.89
N ASN A 301 16.18 6.91 -13.23
CA ASN A 301 15.34 5.96 -13.94
C ASN A 301 14.06 6.58 -14.52
N ILE A 302 13.66 7.83 -14.20
CA ILE A 302 12.50 8.48 -14.86
C ILE A 302 12.67 8.46 -16.38
N PHE A 303 13.91 8.61 -16.84
CA PHE A 303 14.26 8.64 -18.26
C PHE A 303 14.01 7.30 -18.97
N LYS A 304 13.93 6.19 -18.22
CA LYS A 304 13.59 4.88 -18.79
C LYS A 304 12.10 4.69 -19.03
N GLU A 305 11.28 5.37 -18.24
CA GLU A 305 9.82 5.29 -18.37
C GLU A 305 9.28 6.29 -19.37
N PHE A 306 10.02 7.38 -19.63
CA PHE A 306 9.58 8.42 -20.55
C PHE A 306 9.65 7.94 -21.99
N LYS A 307 8.55 8.13 -22.72
CA LYS A 307 8.57 8.05 -24.18
C LYS A 307 9.44 9.17 -24.72
N LEU A 308 9.98 8.98 -25.93
CA LEU A 308 10.89 9.96 -26.51
C LEU A 308 10.28 11.36 -26.69
N GLY A 309 8.99 11.45 -27.03
CA GLY A 309 8.27 12.73 -27.03
C GLY A 309 8.21 13.39 -25.65
N GLU A 310 8.08 12.61 -24.58
CA GLU A 310 8.07 13.09 -23.19
C GLU A 310 9.46 13.57 -22.75
N LEU A 311 10.52 12.90 -23.19
CA LEU A 311 11.91 13.33 -23.02
C LEU A 311 12.16 14.68 -23.70
N ILE A 312 11.69 14.84 -24.95
CA ILE A 312 11.81 16.09 -25.69
C ILE A 312 11.07 17.21 -24.96
N ASP A 313 9.84 16.97 -24.49
CA ASP A 313 9.07 17.95 -23.74
C ASP A 313 9.73 18.33 -22.42
N PHE A 314 10.36 17.37 -21.73
CA PHE A 314 11.16 17.63 -20.53
C PHE A 314 12.37 18.50 -20.84
N THR A 315 13.18 18.12 -21.83
CA THR A 315 14.35 18.89 -22.23
C THR A 315 13.97 20.30 -22.67
N ARG A 316 12.86 20.46 -23.40
CA ARG A 316 12.31 21.78 -23.75
C ARG A 316 11.91 22.58 -22.51
N ALA A 317 11.16 21.99 -21.59
CA ALA A 317 10.73 22.66 -20.36
C ALA A 317 11.92 23.15 -19.52
N LEU A 318 13.00 22.35 -19.45
CA LEU A 318 14.23 22.75 -18.76
C LEU A 318 15.03 23.84 -19.48
N LEU A 319 15.03 23.85 -20.82
CA LEU A 319 15.85 24.77 -21.63
C LEU A 319 15.18 26.10 -21.95
N ASP A 320 13.86 26.11 -22.09
CA ASP A 320 13.12 27.29 -22.56
C ASP A 320 13.08 28.39 -21.49
N ASP A 321 13.16 28.05 -20.20
CA ASP A 321 13.27 29.04 -19.14
C ASP A 321 14.68 29.02 -18.52
N LYS A 322 15.44 30.09 -18.78
CA LYS A 322 16.75 30.34 -18.17
C LYS A 322 16.72 30.30 -16.63
N LYS A 323 15.55 30.34 -16.00
CA LYS A 323 15.44 30.17 -14.55
C LYS A 323 15.64 28.72 -14.13
N TYR A 324 15.09 27.73 -14.83
CA TYR A 324 15.06 26.35 -14.32
C TYR A 324 16.43 25.68 -14.29
N TYR A 325 17.30 25.95 -15.26
CA TYR A 325 18.64 25.39 -15.23
C TYR A 325 19.44 25.83 -14.00
N LYS A 326 19.17 27.02 -13.44
CA LYS A 326 19.82 27.49 -12.20
C LYS A 326 19.24 26.87 -10.93
N LEU A 327 18.06 26.26 -11.03
CA LEU A 327 17.31 25.70 -9.91
C LEU A 327 17.50 24.18 -9.79
N LEU A 328 18.07 23.54 -10.84
CA LEU A 328 18.44 22.13 -10.81
C LEU A 328 19.56 21.92 -9.78
N LYS A 329 19.21 21.31 -8.65
CA LYS A 329 20.21 20.84 -7.68
C LYS A 329 20.35 19.33 -7.80
N PRO A 330 21.55 18.78 -8.03
CA PRO A 330 21.78 17.35 -7.97
C PRO A 330 21.52 16.90 -6.52
N PHE A 331 20.75 15.83 -6.39
CA PHE A 331 20.31 15.34 -5.08
C PHE A 331 21.47 14.67 -4.35
N ASN A 332 22.05 15.36 -3.35
CA ASN A 332 23.06 14.81 -2.47
C ASN A 332 22.52 14.73 -1.03
N ASN A 333 21.70 13.71 -0.77
CA ASN A 333 20.94 13.60 0.48
C ASN A 333 21.73 13.10 1.70
N ASN A 334 23.07 13.00 1.60
CA ASN A 334 23.91 12.71 2.75
C ASN A 334 24.42 14.01 3.36
N LYS A 335 23.68 14.53 4.35
CA LYS A 335 24.01 15.72 5.16
C LYS A 335 25.37 15.69 5.88
N SER A 336 26.18 14.64 5.70
CA SER A 336 27.49 14.47 6.35
C SER A 336 28.71 14.84 5.50
N PHE A 337 28.55 15.38 4.29
CA PHE A 337 29.67 15.66 3.38
C PHE A 337 29.83 17.15 3.02
N SER A 338 30.17 17.99 3.99
CA SER A 338 30.50 19.41 3.75
C SER A 338 31.83 19.63 2.99
N ARG A 339 32.60 18.58 2.70
CA ARG A 339 33.88 18.68 1.95
C ARG A 339 33.79 18.30 0.47
N ALA A 340 32.67 17.75 -0.01
CA ALA A 340 32.49 17.39 -1.43
C ALA A 340 31.82 18.49 -2.27
N THR A 341 31.58 19.68 -1.71
CA THR A 341 30.91 20.77 -2.45
C THR A 341 31.66 21.20 -3.70
N LYS A 342 32.99 21.07 -3.71
CA LYS A 342 33.81 21.45 -4.88
C LYS A 342 33.63 20.49 -6.06
N ASP A 343 33.68 19.18 -5.80
CA ASP A 343 33.48 18.16 -6.85
C ASP A 343 32.06 18.19 -7.43
N ILE A 344 31.06 18.55 -6.61
CA ILE A 344 29.67 18.70 -7.05
C ILE A 344 29.51 19.95 -7.93
N ASP A 345 30.14 21.07 -7.56
CA ASP A 345 30.10 22.28 -8.37
C ASP A 345 30.78 22.04 -9.73
N ASP A 346 31.84 21.23 -9.77
CA ASP A 346 32.53 20.84 -11.02
C ASP A 346 31.67 19.88 -11.86
N GLU A 347 31.05 18.84 -11.27
CA GLU A 347 30.11 17.95 -12.00
C GLU A 347 28.88 18.71 -12.52
N LEU A 348 28.34 19.62 -11.71
CA LEU A 348 27.23 20.48 -12.13
C LEU A 348 27.65 21.42 -13.25
N SER A 349 28.84 22.01 -13.15
CA SER A 349 29.38 22.90 -14.19
C SER A 349 29.59 22.13 -15.49
N LEU A 350 30.11 20.90 -15.44
CA LEU A 350 30.27 20.02 -16.60
C LEU A 350 28.91 19.64 -17.20
N PHE A 351 27.93 19.28 -16.37
CA PHE A 351 26.57 19.00 -16.82
C PHE A 351 25.91 20.23 -17.46
N LEU A 352 26.10 21.42 -16.89
CA LEU A 352 25.59 22.69 -17.42
C LEU A 352 26.29 23.09 -18.72
N GLU A 353 27.60 22.88 -18.82
CA GLU A 353 28.38 23.09 -20.04
C GLU A 353 27.90 22.14 -21.15
N ASN A 354 27.70 20.86 -20.81
CA ASN A 354 27.10 19.87 -21.69
C ASN A 354 25.70 20.26 -22.14
N ILE A 355 24.80 20.70 -21.24
CA ILE A 355 23.48 21.23 -21.60
C ILE A 355 23.61 22.42 -22.57
N THR A 356 24.53 23.34 -22.32
CA THR A 356 24.71 24.54 -23.13
C THR A 356 25.23 24.21 -24.53
N LYS A 357 26.21 23.30 -24.61
CA LYS A 357 26.72 22.70 -25.86
C LYS A 357 25.58 22.00 -26.60
N ASN A 358 24.76 21.25 -25.86
CA ASN A 358 23.60 20.55 -26.37
C ASN A 358 22.45 21.47 -26.81
N LYS A 359 22.41 22.73 -26.36
CA LYS A 359 21.42 23.72 -26.83
C LYS A 359 21.60 24.04 -28.32
N LEU A 360 22.83 24.12 -28.80
CA LEU A 360 23.12 24.27 -30.23
C LEU A 360 22.66 23.04 -31.00
N ILE A 361 22.98 21.86 -30.49
CA ILE A 361 22.55 20.58 -31.05
C ILE A 361 21.01 20.49 -31.08
N LEU A 362 20.32 20.93 -30.01
CA LEU A 362 18.86 20.94 -29.94
C LEU A 362 18.23 21.97 -30.88
N ASN A 363 18.89 23.10 -31.15
CA ASN A 363 18.45 24.05 -32.17
C ASN A 363 18.64 23.51 -33.59
N GLU A 364 19.70 22.74 -33.85
CA GLU A 364 19.86 22.01 -35.11
C GLU A 364 18.79 20.92 -35.25
N ILE A 365 18.56 20.15 -34.18
CA ILE A 365 17.48 19.17 -34.09
C ILE A 365 16.12 19.84 -34.34
N LYS A 366 15.86 21.05 -33.81
CA LYS A 366 14.61 21.81 -34.05
C LYS A 366 14.36 22.06 -35.55
N LYS A 367 15.40 22.11 -36.38
CA LYS A 367 15.25 22.24 -37.85
C LYS A 367 14.70 20.96 -38.47
N PHE A 368 14.91 19.82 -37.83
CA PHE A 368 14.37 18.53 -38.24
C PHE A 368 13.06 18.27 -37.47
N LYS A 369 11.93 18.51 -38.11
CA LYS A 369 10.63 18.06 -37.59
C LYS A 369 10.53 16.54 -37.74
N PHE A 370 11.02 15.79 -36.76
CA PHE A 370 10.72 14.36 -36.67
C PHE A 370 9.32 14.18 -36.11
N THR A 371 8.50 13.35 -36.75
CA THR A 371 7.33 12.76 -36.10
C THR A 371 7.78 11.77 -35.02
N ASP A 372 6.97 11.54 -33.97
CA ASP A 372 7.29 10.53 -32.94
C ASP A 372 7.57 9.15 -33.56
N LYS A 373 6.88 8.84 -34.67
CA LYS A 373 7.09 7.64 -35.47
C LYS A 373 8.48 7.64 -36.12
N GLU A 374 8.84 8.69 -36.86
CA GLU A 374 10.16 8.79 -37.50
C GLU A 374 11.30 8.75 -36.48
N LEU A 375 11.14 9.42 -35.34
CA LEU A 375 12.15 9.45 -34.31
C LEU A 375 12.32 8.06 -33.67
N ASN A 376 11.21 7.37 -33.36
CA ASN A 376 11.25 5.99 -32.88
C ASN A 376 11.84 5.04 -33.92
N GLU A 377 11.47 5.14 -35.20
CA GLU A 377 11.98 4.29 -36.28
C GLU A 377 13.48 4.52 -36.55
N ASN A 378 13.92 5.78 -36.53
CA ASN A 378 15.32 6.15 -36.72
C ASN A 378 16.18 5.77 -35.52
N LEU A 379 15.68 5.98 -34.29
CA LEU A 379 16.32 5.49 -33.07
C LEU A 379 16.40 3.96 -33.08
N PHE A 380 15.32 3.27 -33.47
CA PHE A 380 15.34 1.82 -33.65
C PHE A 380 16.36 1.39 -34.70
N LYS A 381 16.47 2.07 -35.85
CA LYS A 381 17.47 1.76 -36.89
C LYS A 381 18.92 1.89 -36.37
N VAL A 382 19.22 2.93 -35.59
CA VAL A 382 20.55 3.16 -35.02
C VAL A 382 20.86 2.21 -33.86
N LEU A 383 19.85 1.85 -33.05
CA LEU A 383 20.00 0.91 -31.94
C LEU A 383 19.89 -0.56 -32.36
N LYS A 384 19.37 -0.86 -33.56
CA LYS A 384 19.16 -2.23 -34.07
C LYS A 384 20.41 -3.12 -34.01
N PRO A 385 21.63 -2.62 -34.30
CA PRO A 385 22.85 -3.41 -34.12
C PRO A 385 23.20 -3.65 -32.64
N LEU A 386 22.80 -2.75 -31.74
CA LEU A 386 23.17 -2.73 -30.32
C LEU A 386 22.20 -3.51 -29.42
N THR A 387 20.97 -3.79 -29.87
CA THR A 387 19.93 -4.48 -29.08
C THR A 387 19.68 -5.92 -29.54
N ASN A 388 20.60 -6.84 -29.24
CA ASN A 388 20.42 -8.29 -29.50
C ASN A 388 19.29 -8.95 -28.66
N TRP A 389 18.54 -8.20 -27.84
CA TRP A 389 17.42 -8.70 -27.03
C TRP A 389 16.04 -8.54 -27.69
N ASP A 390 15.91 -7.67 -28.69
CA ASP A 390 14.66 -7.51 -29.44
C ASP A 390 14.41 -8.65 -30.46
N ARG A 391 15.47 -9.40 -30.78
CA ARG A 391 15.48 -10.38 -31.87
C ARG A 391 14.49 -11.54 -31.68
N HIS A 392 13.97 -11.74 -30.46
CA HIS A 392 13.01 -12.82 -30.16
C HIS A 392 11.54 -12.38 -30.08
N PHE A 393 11.23 -11.10 -29.80
CA PHE A 393 9.84 -10.64 -29.56
C PHE A 393 9.31 -9.58 -30.55
N SER A 394 10.15 -8.69 -31.12
CA SER A 394 9.66 -7.63 -32.02
C SER A 394 9.56 -8.04 -33.51
N LYS A 395 10.22 -9.13 -33.92
CA LYS A 395 10.06 -9.71 -35.28
C LYS A 395 8.70 -10.36 -35.54
N LEU A 396 7.90 -10.63 -34.51
CA LEU A 396 6.59 -11.24 -34.66
C LEU A 396 5.50 -10.24 -35.06
N ASN A 397 5.64 -8.93 -34.77
CA ASN A 397 4.49 -8.01 -34.82
C ASN A 397 4.53 -6.86 -35.86
N HIS A 398 5.66 -6.58 -36.55
CA HIS A 398 5.76 -5.35 -37.40
C HIS A 398 5.89 -5.50 -38.92
N ASN A 399 5.95 -6.71 -39.50
CA ASN A 399 6.20 -6.88 -40.94
C ASN A 399 4.96 -7.15 -41.81
N TYR A 400 3.76 -6.66 -41.46
CA TYR A 400 2.53 -6.97 -42.22
C TYR A 400 1.65 -5.78 -42.64
N SER A 401 2.17 -4.55 -42.68
CA SER A 401 1.43 -3.42 -43.29
C SER A 401 2.34 -2.38 -43.94
N SER A 402 2.76 -2.63 -45.18
CA SER A 402 2.93 -1.61 -46.24
C SER A 402 3.44 -2.28 -47.52
N ASP A 403 2.57 -2.28 -48.52
CA ASP A 403 2.85 -2.10 -49.94
C ASP A 403 3.96 -2.94 -50.57
N ILE A 404 3.51 -4.10 -51.08
CA ILE A 404 4.17 -4.86 -52.14
C ILE A 404 4.02 -4.05 -53.43
N ASP A 405 5.11 -3.48 -53.93
CA ASP A 405 5.19 -2.97 -55.30
C ASP A 405 6.01 -3.93 -56.18
N ASN A 406 5.43 -4.23 -57.34
CA ASN A 406 5.78 -5.33 -58.22
C ASN A 406 7.06 -5.05 -59.02
N ASN A 407 8.08 -5.91 -58.90
CA ASN A 407 9.06 -6.09 -59.98
C ASN A 407 9.41 -7.58 -60.12
N SER A 408 8.96 -8.16 -61.23
CA SER A 408 8.74 -9.58 -61.46
C SER A 408 9.91 -10.27 -62.15
N SER A 409 10.60 -11.14 -61.41
CA SER A 409 10.97 -12.50 -61.87
C SER A 409 11.59 -13.29 -60.70
N ILE A 410 12.40 -12.63 -59.87
CA ILE A 410 12.98 -13.22 -58.64
C ILE A 410 12.02 -13.08 -57.43
N ASN A 411 10.93 -12.34 -57.58
CA ASN A 411 9.93 -12.21 -56.52
C ASN A 411 9.20 -13.53 -56.24
N ASN A 412 9.01 -14.41 -57.23
CA ASN A 412 8.17 -15.62 -57.04
C ASN A 412 8.70 -16.58 -55.96
N GLU A 413 10.02 -16.77 -55.85
CA GLU A 413 10.56 -17.66 -54.81
C GLU A 413 10.47 -17.07 -53.40
N ILE A 414 10.76 -15.78 -53.24
CA ILE A 414 10.66 -15.11 -51.95
C ILE A 414 9.18 -15.02 -51.54
N GLU A 415 8.28 -14.80 -52.51
CA GLU A 415 6.85 -14.74 -52.27
C GLU A 415 6.29 -16.11 -51.84
N ASN A 416 6.75 -17.21 -52.45
CA ASN A 416 6.39 -18.56 -52.01
C ASN A 416 6.83 -18.84 -50.57
N GLU A 417 8.04 -18.44 -50.18
CA GLU A 417 8.49 -18.61 -48.79
C GLU A 417 7.76 -17.69 -47.81
N LYS A 418 7.45 -16.46 -48.21
CA LYS A 418 6.59 -15.57 -47.42
C LYS A 418 5.20 -16.16 -47.23
N GLN A 419 4.59 -16.72 -48.27
CA GLN A 419 3.28 -17.38 -48.17
C GLN A 419 3.33 -18.57 -47.21
N ARG A 420 4.37 -19.41 -47.28
CA ARG A 420 4.56 -20.50 -46.28
C ARG A 420 4.73 -19.95 -44.87
N LEU A 421 5.48 -18.86 -44.71
CA LEU A 421 5.66 -18.19 -43.42
C LEU A 421 4.32 -17.65 -42.87
N SER A 422 3.46 -17.09 -43.73
CA SER A 422 2.11 -16.64 -43.37
C SER A 422 1.25 -17.79 -42.86
N ILE A 423 1.28 -18.93 -43.56
CA ILE A 423 0.51 -20.13 -43.18
C ILE A 423 0.96 -20.65 -41.81
N ILE A 424 2.26 -20.72 -41.56
CA ILE A 424 2.80 -21.18 -40.26
C ILE A 424 2.41 -20.21 -39.13
N LYS A 425 2.46 -18.90 -39.37
CA LYS A 425 2.01 -17.89 -38.41
C LYS A 425 0.52 -18.04 -38.09
N LEU A 426 -0.31 -18.30 -39.10
CA LEU A 426 -1.74 -18.51 -38.91
C LEU A 426 -2.03 -19.76 -38.07
N LYS A 427 -1.33 -20.88 -38.36
CA LYS A 427 -1.39 -22.10 -37.55
C LYS A 427 -1.00 -21.85 -36.09
N ASN A 428 0.08 -21.10 -35.85
CA ASN A 428 0.51 -20.76 -34.48
C ASN A 428 -0.52 -19.88 -33.76
N LEU A 429 -1.21 -18.98 -34.45
CA LEU A 429 -2.29 -18.17 -33.88
C LEU A 429 -3.48 -19.05 -33.47
N GLU A 430 -3.88 -19.99 -34.32
CA GLU A 430 -4.96 -20.95 -34.03
C GLU A 430 -4.62 -21.85 -32.83
N LEU A 431 -3.37 -22.34 -32.75
CA LEU A 431 -2.87 -23.12 -31.63
C LEU A 431 -2.84 -22.31 -30.32
N PHE A 432 -2.40 -21.05 -30.39
CA PHE A 432 -2.42 -20.15 -29.24
C PHE A 432 -3.85 -19.91 -28.73
N GLN A 433 -4.82 -19.70 -29.63
CA GLN A 433 -6.23 -19.56 -29.26
C GLN A 433 -6.78 -20.79 -28.56
N LYS A 434 -6.36 -22.01 -28.96
CA LYS A 434 -6.70 -23.25 -28.25
C LYS A 434 -6.13 -23.29 -26.82
N ILE A 435 -4.89 -22.82 -26.61
CA ILE A 435 -4.30 -22.72 -25.25
C ILE A 435 -5.11 -21.74 -24.38
N VAL A 436 -5.47 -20.58 -24.91
CA VAL A 436 -6.28 -19.57 -24.20
C VAL A 436 -7.63 -20.16 -23.80
N ASN A 437 -8.32 -20.83 -24.73
CA ASN A 437 -9.60 -21.50 -24.44
C ASN A 437 -9.44 -22.60 -23.37
N ASN A 438 -8.36 -23.39 -23.42
CA ASN A 438 -8.06 -24.41 -22.41
C ASN A 438 -7.82 -23.81 -21.02
N ASN A 439 -7.11 -22.67 -20.94
CA ASN A 439 -6.90 -21.94 -19.69
C ASN A 439 -8.19 -21.38 -19.12
N ASP A 440 -9.10 -20.87 -19.96
CA ASP A 440 -10.43 -20.42 -19.54
C ASP A 440 -11.28 -21.57 -18.98
N ILE A 441 -11.21 -22.76 -19.59
CA ILE A 441 -11.89 -23.95 -19.09
C ILE A 441 -11.30 -24.38 -17.73
N LEU A 442 -9.97 -24.41 -17.61
CA LEU A 442 -9.26 -24.70 -16.35
C LEU A 442 -9.63 -23.72 -15.24
N SER A 443 -9.63 -22.41 -15.54
CA SER A 443 -10.03 -21.32 -14.63
C SER A 443 -11.46 -21.51 -14.12
N LYS A 444 -12.41 -21.83 -15.01
CA LYS A 444 -13.81 -22.09 -14.64
C LYS A 444 -13.95 -23.34 -13.77
N LYS A 445 -13.20 -24.41 -14.08
CA LYS A 445 -13.24 -25.66 -13.29
C LYS A 445 -12.58 -25.50 -11.92
N LEU A 446 -11.45 -24.81 -11.82
CA LEU A 446 -10.73 -24.59 -10.56
C LEU A 446 -11.48 -23.64 -9.61
N LYS A 447 -12.22 -22.65 -10.14
CA LYS A 447 -13.07 -21.78 -9.30
C LYS A 447 -14.24 -22.51 -8.63
N LEU A 448 -14.61 -23.70 -9.10
CA LEU A 448 -15.74 -24.47 -8.57
C LEU A 448 -15.36 -25.46 -7.45
N VAL A 449 -14.08 -25.67 -7.17
CA VAL A 449 -13.68 -26.73 -6.22
C VAL A 449 -13.40 -26.15 -4.84
N SER A 450 -14.45 -26.08 -4.03
CA SER A 450 -14.34 -26.04 -2.58
C SER A 450 -14.44 -27.48 -2.05
N TYR A 451 -13.30 -28.04 -1.61
CA TYR A 451 -13.16 -29.30 -0.86
C TYR A 451 -13.74 -30.58 -1.54
N GLU A 452 -12.86 -31.52 -1.90
CA GLU A 452 -13.09 -32.76 -2.69
C GLU A 452 -13.08 -32.56 -4.23
N VAL A 453 -11.90 -32.75 -4.83
CA VAL A 453 -11.73 -32.86 -6.29
C VAL A 453 -12.20 -34.26 -6.71
N HIS A 454 -13.39 -34.38 -7.31
CA HIS A 454 -13.87 -35.65 -7.87
C HIS A 454 -12.90 -36.15 -8.97
N GLU A 455 -12.67 -37.47 -9.07
CA GLU A 455 -11.73 -38.09 -10.03
C GLU A 455 -12.02 -37.69 -11.49
N SER A 456 -13.29 -37.45 -11.81
CA SER A 456 -13.73 -36.92 -13.11
C SER A 456 -13.23 -35.49 -13.40
N ILE A 457 -13.10 -34.63 -12.39
CA ILE A 457 -12.50 -33.30 -12.54
C ILE A 457 -11.01 -33.45 -12.79
N PHE A 458 -10.33 -34.33 -12.06
CA PHE A 458 -8.90 -34.61 -12.27
C PHE A 458 -8.62 -35.16 -13.67
N SER A 459 -9.43 -36.13 -14.13
CA SER A 459 -9.35 -36.67 -15.49
C SER A 459 -9.54 -35.59 -16.56
N ASN A 460 -10.49 -34.67 -16.35
CA ASN A 460 -10.69 -33.52 -17.23
C ASN A 460 -9.48 -32.56 -17.22
N ILE A 461 -8.91 -32.28 -16.05
CA ILE A 461 -7.72 -31.42 -15.93
C ILE A 461 -6.54 -32.06 -16.65
N MET A 462 -6.30 -33.36 -16.45
CA MET A 462 -5.26 -34.11 -17.14
C MET A 462 -5.47 -34.13 -18.65
N THR A 463 -6.71 -34.25 -19.12
CA THR A 463 -7.04 -34.18 -20.55
C THR A 463 -6.69 -32.81 -21.13
N ILE A 464 -7.05 -31.73 -20.43
CA ILE A 464 -6.71 -30.36 -20.86
C ILE A 464 -5.19 -30.13 -20.85
N GLN A 465 -4.47 -30.62 -19.83
CA GLN A 465 -3.01 -30.53 -19.77
C GLN A 465 -2.34 -31.32 -20.91
N ASN A 466 -2.80 -32.53 -21.20
CA ASN A 466 -2.29 -33.33 -22.32
C ASN A 466 -2.51 -32.64 -23.67
N ASP A 467 -3.68 -32.03 -23.87
CA ASP A 467 -3.95 -31.21 -25.05
C ASP A 467 -3.02 -30.00 -25.13
N GLN A 468 -2.77 -29.31 -24.01
CA GLN A 468 -1.82 -28.19 -23.97
C GLN A 468 -0.38 -28.64 -24.30
N ILE A 469 0.07 -29.80 -23.80
CA ILE A 469 1.38 -30.36 -24.13
C ILE A 469 1.47 -30.70 -25.62
N LYS A 470 0.41 -31.30 -26.19
CA LYS A 470 0.34 -31.62 -27.61
C LYS A 470 0.41 -30.36 -28.48
N ILE A 471 -0.36 -29.32 -28.10
CA ILE A 471 -0.33 -28.01 -28.77
C ILE A 471 1.06 -27.38 -28.65
N GLY A 472 1.71 -27.45 -27.49
CA GLY A 472 3.07 -26.94 -27.27
C GLY A 472 4.09 -27.56 -28.21
N LYS A 473 4.06 -28.89 -28.39
CA LYS A 473 4.94 -29.60 -29.34
C LYS A 473 4.68 -29.20 -30.80
N GLU A 474 3.42 -29.00 -31.17
CA GLU A 474 3.05 -28.56 -32.52
C GLU A 474 3.53 -27.12 -32.78
N MET A 475 3.38 -26.23 -31.80
CA MET A 475 3.92 -24.87 -31.87
C MET A 475 5.44 -24.84 -31.96
N GLU A 476 6.14 -25.69 -31.21
CA GLU A 476 7.60 -25.83 -31.28
C GLU A 476 8.06 -26.25 -32.69
N GLY A 477 7.41 -27.26 -33.28
CA GLY A 477 7.67 -27.68 -34.66
C GLY A 477 7.43 -26.55 -35.68
N ASN A 478 6.33 -25.83 -35.53
CA ASN A 478 6.02 -24.66 -36.36
C ASN A 478 7.05 -23.53 -36.18
N PHE A 479 7.54 -23.27 -34.96
CA PHE A 479 8.58 -22.25 -34.72
C PHE A 479 9.91 -22.63 -35.35
N ILE A 480 10.29 -23.90 -35.34
CA ILE A 480 11.48 -24.39 -36.04
C ILE A 480 11.33 -24.16 -37.56
N GLU A 481 10.19 -24.55 -38.17
CA GLU A 481 9.93 -24.31 -39.59
C GLU A 481 9.90 -22.81 -39.93
N GLN A 482 9.29 -22.00 -39.05
CA GLN A 482 9.25 -20.54 -39.17
C GLN A 482 10.66 -19.94 -39.17
N ASN A 483 11.54 -20.37 -38.26
CA ASN A 483 12.91 -19.88 -38.16
C ASN A 483 13.73 -20.28 -39.40
N GLN A 484 13.56 -21.50 -39.90
CA GLN A 484 14.21 -21.96 -41.14
C GLN A 484 13.78 -21.12 -42.36
N LEU A 485 12.48 -20.83 -42.50
CA LEU A 485 11.97 -19.95 -43.57
C LEU A 485 12.49 -18.51 -43.43
N ILE A 486 12.52 -17.96 -42.21
CA ILE A 486 13.07 -16.62 -41.99
C ILE A 486 14.56 -16.55 -42.36
N GLN A 487 15.32 -17.59 -42.04
CA GLN A 487 16.74 -17.68 -42.39
C GLN A 487 16.92 -17.74 -43.91
N LYS A 488 16.15 -18.59 -44.61
CA LYS A 488 16.19 -18.67 -46.09
C LYS A 488 15.80 -17.34 -46.75
N ILE A 489 14.77 -16.65 -46.25
CA ILE A 489 14.38 -15.32 -46.74
C ILE A 489 15.52 -14.31 -46.52
N GLN A 490 16.16 -14.31 -45.36
CA GLN A 490 17.30 -13.41 -45.06
C GLN A 490 18.50 -13.70 -45.96
N GLU A 491 18.84 -14.96 -46.18
CA GLU A 491 19.93 -15.36 -47.07
C GLU A 491 19.67 -14.92 -48.52
N LYS A 492 18.43 -15.09 -49.02
CA LYS A 492 18.03 -14.61 -50.36
C LYS A 492 18.05 -13.08 -50.46
N GLN A 493 17.64 -12.37 -49.41
CA GLN A 493 17.70 -10.90 -49.37
C GLN A 493 19.14 -10.38 -49.31
N LEU A 494 20.02 -11.01 -48.53
CA LEU A 494 21.43 -10.64 -48.43
C LEU A 494 22.15 -10.84 -49.77
N LYS A 495 21.83 -11.90 -50.51
CA LYS A 495 22.35 -12.10 -51.89
C LYS A 495 21.92 -10.96 -52.81
N LYS A 496 20.65 -10.56 -52.82
CA LYS A 496 20.16 -9.39 -53.59
C LYS A 496 20.83 -8.08 -53.17
N GLN A 497 21.09 -7.90 -51.88
CA GLN A 497 21.70 -6.67 -51.37
C GLN A 497 23.17 -6.56 -51.80
N LYS A 498 23.92 -7.68 -51.72
CA LYS A 498 25.29 -7.76 -52.27
C LYS A 498 25.33 -7.54 -53.78
N GLU A 499 24.31 -7.98 -54.53
CA GLU A 499 24.21 -7.71 -55.98
C GLU A 499 23.86 -6.24 -56.30
N LYS A 500 23.07 -5.55 -55.47
CA LYS A 500 22.75 -4.13 -55.64
C LYS A 500 23.86 -3.19 -55.18
N GLU A 501 24.57 -3.53 -54.10
CA GLU A 501 25.64 -2.69 -53.55
C GLU A 501 26.86 -2.60 -54.50
N ASN A 502 27.04 -3.57 -55.41
CA ASN A 502 28.08 -3.51 -56.44
C ASN A 502 27.74 -2.61 -57.64
N ASN A 503 26.49 -2.13 -57.81
CA ASN A 503 26.06 -1.41 -59.03
C ASN A 503 25.55 0.03 -58.81
N THR A 504 25.42 0.52 -57.57
CA THR A 504 24.82 1.83 -57.31
C THR A 504 25.50 2.53 -56.14
N LEU A 505 26.71 3.00 -56.37
CA LEU A 505 27.47 3.85 -55.47
C LEU A 505 27.67 5.21 -56.16
N GLN A 506 26.77 6.19 -55.97
CA GLN A 506 27.21 7.61 -55.88
C GLN A 506 26.19 8.67 -55.36
N GLU A 507 24.87 8.51 -55.33
CA GLU A 507 23.99 9.72 -55.12
C GLU A 507 22.95 9.73 -53.98
N CYS A 508 22.98 8.83 -52.99
CA CYS A 508 22.02 8.89 -51.86
C CYS A 508 22.65 9.02 -50.46
N LYS A 509 23.95 9.32 -50.37
CA LYS A 509 24.70 9.23 -49.11
C LYS A 509 24.50 10.42 -48.16
N ASP A 510 24.17 11.61 -48.64
CA ASP A 510 24.25 12.81 -47.79
C ASP A 510 23.05 12.99 -46.84
N ASP A 511 21.82 12.68 -47.27
CA ASP A 511 20.62 12.91 -46.46
C ASP A 511 20.46 11.86 -45.34
N ASP A 512 20.82 10.61 -45.64
CA ASP A 512 20.82 9.50 -44.68
C ASP A 512 21.97 9.66 -43.68
N LEU A 513 23.12 10.19 -44.11
CA LEU A 513 24.24 10.56 -43.24
C LEU A 513 23.87 11.72 -42.31
N ASN A 514 23.18 12.74 -42.82
CA ASN A 514 22.69 13.85 -41.99
C ASN A 514 21.70 13.39 -40.93
N LYS A 515 20.73 12.52 -41.29
CA LYS A 515 19.80 11.93 -40.32
C LYS A 515 20.53 11.07 -39.27
N ARG A 516 21.48 10.23 -39.69
CA ARG A 516 22.33 9.45 -38.77
C ARG A 516 23.12 10.36 -37.83
N ASN A 517 23.74 11.40 -38.36
CA ASN A 517 24.47 12.39 -37.55
C ASN A 517 23.56 13.10 -36.56
N THR A 518 22.32 13.42 -36.91
CA THR A 518 21.36 14.01 -35.97
C THR A 518 20.92 13.02 -34.88
N ILE A 519 20.76 11.72 -35.18
CA ILE A 519 20.47 10.69 -34.17
C ILE A 519 21.69 10.46 -33.26
N PHE A 520 22.90 10.42 -33.82
CA PHE A 520 24.13 10.36 -33.05
C PHE A 520 24.24 11.55 -32.11
N LYS A 521 23.97 12.76 -32.60
CA LYS A 521 23.85 13.98 -31.79
C LYS A 521 22.83 13.83 -30.65
N TYR A 522 21.68 13.19 -30.88
CA TYR A 522 20.73 12.85 -29.81
C TYR A 522 21.30 11.86 -28.79
N ILE A 523 21.96 10.78 -29.23
CA ILE A 523 22.60 9.80 -28.35
C ILE A 523 23.71 10.46 -27.52
N THR A 524 24.53 11.31 -28.15
CA THR A 524 25.56 12.11 -27.48
C THR A 524 24.94 13.04 -26.45
N ILE A 525 23.81 13.71 -26.75
CA ILE A 525 23.07 14.49 -25.74
C ILE A 525 22.68 13.59 -24.54
N PHE A 526 22.14 12.40 -24.78
CA PHE A 526 21.77 11.49 -23.68
C PHE A 526 22.98 11.01 -22.86
N TYR A 527 24.13 10.82 -23.51
CA TYR A 527 25.40 10.44 -22.88
C TYR A 527 25.98 11.59 -22.06
N ASP A 528 26.05 12.79 -22.65
CA ASP A 528 26.55 14.04 -22.05
C ASP A 528 25.69 14.48 -20.86
N LEU A 529 24.39 14.15 -20.86
CA LEU A 529 23.47 14.38 -19.75
C LEU A 529 23.53 13.27 -18.68
N ASN A 530 24.36 12.25 -18.86
CA ASN A 530 24.56 11.12 -17.94
C ASN A 530 23.26 10.33 -17.62
N LEU A 531 22.33 10.29 -18.58
CA LEU A 531 20.94 9.84 -18.36
C LEU A 531 20.73 8.32 -18.39
N ILE A 532 21.73 7.53 -18.79
CA ILE A 532 21.56 6.09 -19.03
C ILE A 532 22.54 5.30 -18.14
N LYS A 533 22.26 5.10 -16.84
CA LYS A 533 23.23 4.45 -15.92
C LYS A 533 23.30 2.92 -15.91
N LYS A 534 22.31 2.18 -16.45
CA LYS A 534 22.14 0.73 -16.11
C LYS A 534 22.49 -0.28 -17.20
N LYS A 535 22.65 0.16 -18.45
CA LYS A 535 23.05 -0.68 -19.58
C LYS A 535 24.47 -0.40 -20.16
N PRO A 536 25.13 0.76 -19.92
CA PRO A 536 26.40 1.04 -20.60
C PRO A 536 27.51 0.06 -20.28
N ILE A 537 27.68 -0.45 -19.05
CA ILE A 537 28.83 -1.34 -18.76
C ILE A 537 28.78 -2.61 -19.60
N GLU A 538 27.60 -3.23 -19.74
CA GLU A 538 27.42 -4.41 -20.60
C GLU A 538 27.62 -4.07 -22.08
N TYR A 539 27.16 -2.91 -22.53
CA TYR A 539 27.37 -2.45 -23.91
C TYR A 539 28.83 -2.07 -24.21
N SER A 540 29.52 -1.40 -23.29
CA SER A 540 30.92 -1.00 -23.39
C SER A 540 31.84 -2.21 -23.36
N LEU A 541 31.56 -3.21 -22.50
CA LEU A 541 32.33 -4.45 -22.45
C LEU A 541 32.07 -5.34 -23.68
N ALA A 542 30.83 -5.38 -24.20
CA ALA A 542 30.54 -6.08 -25.45
C ALA A 542 31.21 -5.39 -26.66
N PHE A 543 31.20 -4.06 -26.71
CA PHE A 543 31.82 -3.28 -27.79
C PHE A 543 33.36 -3.37 -27.75
N LEU A 544 33.98 -3.33 -26.57
CA LEU A 544 35.43 -3.50 -26.42
C LEU A 544 35.90 -4.86 -26.96
N ASN A 545 35.16 -5.94 -26.72
CA ASN A 545 35.53 -7.24 -27.26
C ASN A 545 35.36 -7.35 -28.78
N GLU A 546 34.38 -6.67 -29.38
CA GLU A 546 34.19 -6.67 -30.84
C GLU A 546 35.21 -5.78 -31.57
N PHE A 547 35.64 -4.67 -30.95
CA PHE A 547 36.66 -3.76 -31.51
C PHE A 547 38.09 -4.27 -31.31
N VAL A 548 38.40 -4.90 -30.17
CA VAL A 548 39.70 -5.56 -29.92
C VAL A 548 39.88 -6.77 -30.84
N ALA A 549 38.80 -7.44 -31.26
CA ALA A 549 38.87 -8.54 -32.21
C ALA A 549 39.12 -8.10 -33.66
N THR A 550 39.04 -6.81 -33.98
CA THR A 550 39.06 -6.32 -35.38
C THR A 550 40.20 -5.38 -35.73
N ASN A 551 40.97 -4.86 -34.76
CA ASN A 551 42.13 -4.02 -35.03
C ASN A 551 43.33 -4.42 -34.15
N GLU A 552 44.31 -5.11 -34.74
CA GLU A 552 45.56 -5.51 -34.08
C GLU A 552 46.64 -4.40 -34.06
N GLU A 553 46.39 -3.20 -34.58
CA GLU A 553 47.40 -2.13 -34.65
C GLU A 553 46.95 -0.85 -33.92
N TYR A 554 47.74 -0.50 -32.89
CA TYR A 554 47.95 0.84 -32.31
C TYR A 554 46.78 1.83 -32.32
N CYS A 555 46.17 2.07 -31.17
CA CYS A 555 45.78 3.45 -30.82
C CYS A 555 45.76 3.67 -29.30
N CYS A 556 46.44 4.74 -28.90
CA CYS A 556 46.66 5.28 -27.56
C CYS A 556 45.40 5.86 -26.90
N TRP A 557 44.37 5.06 -26.68
CA TRP A 557 43.12 5.53 -26.04
C TRP A 557 43.18 5.61 -24.51
N ASP A 558 44.27 5.14 -23.89
CA ASP A 558 44.40 5.12 -22.43
C ASP A 558 44.16 6.52 -21.83
N ASP A 559 44.63 7.59 -22.46
CA ASP A 559 44.48 8.96 -21.93
C ASP A 559 43.11 9.62 -22.23
N GLN A 560 42.41 9.24 -23.30
CA GLN A 560 41.11 9.84 -23.64
C GLN A 560 39.95 9.28 -22.83
N LEU A 561 40.02 8.01 -22.40
CA LEU A 561 39.05 7.43 -21.47
C LEU A 561 39.11 8.07 -20.08
N PHE A 562 40.25 8.65 -19.68
CA PHE A 562 40.39 9.43 -18.44
C PHE A 562 39.69 10.78 -18.50
N GLU A 563 39.51 11.40 -19.68
CA GLU A 563 38.76 12.66 -19.83
C GLU A 563 37.24 12.47 -19.73
N TYR A 564 36.71 11.24 -19.87
CA TYR A 564 35.27 10.94 -19.78
C TYR A 564 34.78 10.57 -18.36
N GLY A 565 35.56 10.86 -17.32
CA GLY A 565 35.07 10.89 -15.93
C GLY A 565 34.88 9.53 -15.24
N MET A 566 35.57 8.46 -15.69
CA MET A 566 35.57 7.20 -14.94
C MET A 566 36.47 7.31 -13.69
N PRO A 567 35.94 7.17 -12.45
CA PRO A 567 36.76 7.20 -11.24
C PRO A 567 37.72 6.00 -11.19
N LYS A 568 38.98 6.26 -10.80
CA LYS A 568 40.08 5.30 -10.60
C LYS A 568 39.75 4.07 -9.73
N ASN A 569 38.60 4.05 -9.08
CA ASN A 569 38.23 3.12 -8.02
C ASN A 569 37.40 1.92 -8.53
N GLU A 570 36.98 1.93 -9.79
CA GLU A 570 36.05 0.92 -10.33
C GLU A 570 36.67 -0.03 -11.38
N ILE A 571 37.94 0.15 -11.81
CA ILE A 571 38.58 -0.67 -12.86
C ILE A 571 39.97 -1.28 -12.46
N LEU A 572 40.32 -1.35 -11.19
CA LEU A 572 41.51 -2.10 -10.73
C LEU A 572 41.09 -3.08 -9.63
N VAL A 573 40.94 -4.38 -9.93
CA VAL A 573 42.01 -5.38 -9.91
C VAL A 573 43.01 -5.11 -8.76
N ASN A 574 42.84 -5.88 -7.68
CA ASN A 574 43.79 -6.09 -6.57
C ASN A 574 44.08 -4.89 -5.65
N GLY A 575 43.19 -4.60 -4.70
CA GLY A 575 43.59 -3.88 -3.47
C GLY A 575 42.47 -3.15 -2.74
N VAL A 576 42.21 -3.57 -1.50
CA VAL A 576 41.49 -2.82 -0.45
C VAL A 576 39.95 -2.74 -0.60
N LEU A 577 39.29 -3.77 -0.07
CA LEU A 577 37.88 -3.76 0.31
C LEU A 577 37.62 -2.71 1.40
N SER A 578 37.14 -1.52 1.03
CA SER A 578 36.55 -0.60 2.01
C SER A 578 35.16 -1.11 2.43
N SER A 579 34.96 -1.19 3.74
CA SER A 579 33.84 -1.84 4.45
C SER A 579 32.45 -1.22 4.25
N ASN A 580 32.31 -0.20 3.39
CA ASN A 580 31.17 0.73 3.47
C ASN A 580 30.19 0.67 2.29
N ILE A 581 30.43 -0.13 1.25
CA ILE A 581 29.41 -0.35 0.20
C ILE A 581 28.61 -1.60 0.55
N ASN A 582 27.28 -1.46 0.61
CA ASN A 582 26.33 -2.52 0.96
C ASN A 582 26.60 -3.80 0.14
N ASN A 583 27.31 -4.76 0.74
CA ASN A 583 27.73 -6.01 0.10
C ASN A 583 26.54 -6.74 -0.54
N SER A 584 25.32 -6.55 -0.03
CA SER A 584 24.08 -7.10 -0.59
C SER A 584 23.81 -6.66 -2.03
N LYS A 585 23.93 -5.36 -2.36
CA LYS A 585 23.66 -4.86 -3.72
C LYS A 585 24.74 -5.31 -4.71
N LYS A 586 26.01 -5.35 -4.28
CA LYS A 586 27.11 -5.87 -5.10
C LYS A 586 26.90 -7.35 -5.42
N ILE A 587 26.55 -8.14 -4.41
CA ILE A 587 26.25 -9.57 -4.58
C ILE A 587 25.03 -9.75 -5.48
N GLU A 588 23.98 -8.95 -5.33
CA GLU A 588 22.81 -8.99 -6.22
C GLU A 588 23.18 -8.72 -7.69
N ILE A 589 24.05 -7.74 -7.96
CA ILE A 589 24.54 -7.44 -9.32
C ILE A 589 25.32 -8.64 -9.89
N VAL A 590 26.25 -9.20 -9.11
CA VAL A 590 27.05 -10.36 -9.52
C VAL A 590 26.15 -11.56 -9.80
N MET A 591 25.20 -11.82 -8.90
CA MET A 591 24.25 -12.93 -8.98
C MET A 591 23.31 -12.83 -10.19
N ASN A 592 22.95 -11.62 -10.61
CA ASN A 592 22.15 -11.40 -11.82
C ASN A 592 22.96 -11.48 -13.12
N SER A 593 24.29 -11.50 -13.04
CA SER A 593 25.19 -11.62 -14.20
C SER A 593 25.90 -12.96 -14.19
N LYS A 594 25.39 -13.91 -14.98
CA LYS A 594 26.05 -15.19 -15.25
C LYS A 594 27.53 -15.00 -15.66
N PHE A 595 27.81 -13.95 -16.43
CA PHE A 595 29.16 -13.60 -16.88
C PHE A 595 30.10 -13.22 -15.73
N LEU A 596 29.65 -12.40 -14.77
CA LEU A 596 30.48 -12.01 -13.62
C LEU A 596 30.78 -13.22 -12.73
N MET A 597 29.79 -14.09 -12.55
CA MET A 597 29.92 -15.32 -11.78
C MET A 597 30.91 -16.32 -12.39
N GLU A 598 30.97 -16.44 -13.72
CA GLU A 598 31.85 -17.39 -14.42
C GLU A 598 33.31 -16.95 -14.47
N ASN A 599 33.61 -15.65 -14.64
CA ASN A 599 34.97 -15.22 -15.01
C ASN A 599 35.74 -14.46 -13.92
N GLN A 600 35.12 -13.49 -13.22
CA GLN A 600 35.87 -12.56 -12.36
C GLN A 600 35.73 -12.85 -10.86
N PHE A 601 34.62 -13.46 -10.44
CA PHE A 601 34.31 -13.59 -9.01
C PHE A 601 34.78 -14.90 -8.37
N ARG A 602 35.46 -15.79 -9.09
CA ARG A 602 35.85 -17.09 -8.55
C ARG A 602 36.72 -16.99 -7.28
N ASN A 603 37.59 -15.98 -7.23
CA ASN A 603 38.45 -15.70 -6.07
C ASN A 603 37.75 -14.88 -4.97
N PHE A 604 36.63 -14.22 -5.30
CA PHE A 604 35.91 -13.34 -4.37
C PHE A 604 35.00 -14.10 -3.41
N ILE A 605 34.55 -15.30 -3.80
CA ILE A 605 33.70 -16.17 -2.97
C ILE A 605 34.55 -16.78 -1.85
N SER A 606 34.93 -15.94 -0.91
CA SER A 606 35.45 -16.34 0.39
C SER A 606 34.31 -16.93 1.24
N THR A 607 34.67 -17.75 2.23
CA THR A 607 33.73 -18.39 3.18
C THR A 607 32.77 -17.38 3.84
N ASN A 608 33.15 -16.11 3.95
CA ASN A 608 32.34 -15.04 4.55
C ASN A 608 31.17 -14.57 3.68
N CYS A 609 31.18 -14.80 2.36
CA CYS A 609 30.14 -14.33 1.45
C CYS A 609 29.03 -15.36 1.17
N THR A 610 29.25 -16.62 1.56
CA THR A 610 28.35 -17.76 1.30
C THR A 610 26.91 -17.51 1.75
N ARG A 611 26.73 -16.94 2.95
CA ARG A 611 25.42 -16.58 3.52
C ARG A 611 24.67 -15.58 2.65
N SER A 612 25.36 -14.56 2.17
CA SER A 612 24.76 -13.53 1.32
C SER A 612 24.49 -14.04 -0.09
N LEU A 613 25.32 -14.95 -0.61
CA LEU A 613 25.09 -15.61 -1.89
C LEU A 613 23.82 -16.47 -1.84
N ILE A 614 23.70 -17.35 -0.84
CA ILE A 614 22.51 -18.21 -0.67
C ILE A 614 21.25 -17.40 -0.43
N LYS A 615 21.32 -16.30 0.35
CA LYS A 615 20.21 -15.34 0.52
C LYS A 615 19.79 -14.64 -0.79
N ASN A 616 20.60 -14.70 -1.85
CA ASN A 616 20.25 -14.13 -3.16
C ASN A 616 19.92 -15.19 -4.22
N VAL A 617 19.92 -16.48 -3.88
CA VAL A 617 19.46 -17.53 -4.78
C VAL A 617 17.95 -17.37 -4.98
N LYS A 618 17.52 -17.15 -6.24
CA LYS A 618 16.12 -16.95 -6.63
C LYS A 618 15.54 -18.13 -7.43
N SER A 619 16.38 -19.06 -7.88
CA SER A 619 15.97 -20.24 -8.67
C SER A 619 16.85 -21.45 -8.40
N ILE A 620 16.34 -22.64 -8.74
CA ILE A 620 17.08 -23.91 -8.66
C ILE A 620 18.31 -23.89 -9.60
N ASP A 621 18.16 -23.39 -10.83
CA ASP A 621 19.27 -23.30 -11.81
C ASP A 621 20.47 -22.52 -11.27
N MET A 622 20.19 -21.48 -10.48
CA MET A 622 21.20 -20.65 -9.86
C MET A 622 21.92 -21.41 -8.74
N LEU A 623 21.21 -22.23 -7.97
CA LEU A 623 21.81 -23.11 -6.97
C LEU A 623 22.65 -24.22 -7.62
N ASP A 624 22.19 -24.79 -8.72
CA ASP A 624 22.95 -25.78 -9.51
C ASP A 624 24.22 -25.18 -10.11
N PHE A 625 24.16 -23.92 -10.57
CA PHE A 625 25.34 -23.19 -10.98
C PHE A 625 26.35 -23.04 -9.82
N LEU A 626 25.86 -22.69 -8.62
CA LEU A 626 26.70 -22.60 -7.43
C LEU A 626 27.28 -23.96 -7.03
N PHE A 627 26.51 -25.04 -7.16
CA PHE A 627 26.95 -26.40 -6.91
C PHE A 627 28.09 -26.80 -7.85
N LYS A 628 27.93 -26.56 -9.15
CA LYS A 628 28.94 -26.88 -10.17
C LYS A 628 30.25 -26.11 -9.99
N ASN A 629 30.18 -24.83 -9.59
CA ASN A 629 31.36 -23.95 -9.60
C ASN A 629 31.99 -23.71 -8.22
N PHE A 630 31.22 -23.89 -7.14
CA PHE A 630 31.59 -23.53 -5.75
C PHE A 630 31.22 -24.61 -4.73
N GLN A 631 31.23 -25.88 -5.14
CA GLN A 631 30.87 -27.04 -4.33
C GLN A 631 31.57 -27.06 -2.96
N ASN A 632 32.86 -26.73 -2.89
CA ASN A 632 33.64 -26.84 -1.65
C ASN A 632 33.49 -25.63 -0.72
N GLN A 633 33.01 -24.49 -1.22
CA GLN A 633 32.81 -23.28 -0.43
C GLN A 633 31.38 -23.18 0.10
N ILE A 634 30.40 -23.47 -0.76
CA ILE A 634 28.99 -23.27 -0.46
C ILE A 634 28.39 -24.54 0.17
N PHE A 635 28.74 -25.71 -0.37
CA PHE A 635 28.22 -27.02 0.04
C PHE A 635 29.21 -27.77 0.95
N ALA A 636 30.03 -27.04 1.73
CA ALA A 636 31.01 -27.64 2.65
C ALA A 636 30.34 -28.48 3.75
N GLU A 637 31.04 -29.46 4.30
CA GLU A 637 30.57 -30.19 5.49
C GLU A 637 30.27 -29.23 6.64
N ASN A 638 29.19 -29.48 7.39
CA ASN A 638 28.80 -28.69 8.55
C ASN A 638 28.60 -27.18 8.26
N ASN A 639 28.21 -26.83 7.03
CA ASN A 639 27.83 -25.45 6.71
C ASN A 639 26.43 -25.11 7.29
N ASN A 640 26.21 -23.85 7.68
CA ASN A 640 24.91 -23.38 8.17
C ASN A 640 24.14 -22.55 7.12
N ASN A 641 24.44 -22.73 5.82
CA ASN A 641 23.91 -21.88 4.77
C ASN A 641 22.41 -22.09 4.52
N TRP A 642 21.87 -23.26 4.88
CA TRP A 642 20.45 -23.61 4.75
C TRP A 642 19.51 -22.57 5.37
N GLN A 643 19.94 -21.91 6.46
CA GLN A 643 19.17 -20.89 7.20
C GLN A 643 18.94 -19.59 6.41
N TYR A 644 19.62 -19.43 5.28
CA TYR A 644 19.57 -18.26 4.42
C TYR A 644 18.83 -18.52 3.11
N CYS A 645 18.29 -19.72 2.88
CA CYS A 645 17.47 -19.97 1.70
C CYS A 645 16.24 -19.05 1.69
N ASN A 646 15.80 -18.62 0.50
CA ASN A 646 14.65 -17.72 0.37
C ASN A 646 13.30 -18.44 0.29
N SER A 647 13.31 -19.75 0.04
CA SER A 647 12.10 -20.55 -0.11
C SER A 647 12.35 -22.01 0.28
N VAL A 648 11.27 -22.72 0.57
CA VAL A 648 11.30 -24.15 0.89
C VAL A 648 11.84 -24.94 -0.30
N GLU A 649 11.41 -24.62 -1.53
CA GLU A 649 11.82 -25.29 -2.78
C GLU A 649 13.34 -25.24 -3.00
N ILE A 650 13.97 -24.09 -2.75
CA ILE A 650 15.43 -23.94 -2.84
C ILE A 650 16.12 -24.80 -1.79
N LEU A 651 15.59 -24.84 -0.56
CA LEU A 651 16.15 -25.67 0.51
C LEU A 651 16.01 -27.17 0.20
N GLN A 652 14.86 -27.64 -0.31
CA GLN A 652 14.71 -29.06 -0.69
C GLN A 652 15.70 -29.46 -1.76
N HIS A 653 15.95 -28.58 -2.73
CA HIS A 653 16.95 -28.83 -3.76
C HIS A 653 18.37 -28.82 -3.19
N TYR A 654 18.66 -27.88 -2.28
CA TYR A 654 19.94 -27.83 -1.57
C TYR A 654 20.19 -29.10 -0.74
N GLU A 655 19.18 -29.58 -0.02
CA GLU A 655 19.22 -30.84 0.73
C GLU A 655 19.57 -32.03 -0.17
N LYS A 656 18.94 -32.16 -1.34
CA LYS A 656 19.29 -33.19 -2.34
C LYS A 656 20.73 -33.09 -2.81
N LEU A 657 21.22 -31.87 -3.04
CA LEU A 657 22.61 -31.64 -3.44
C LEU A 657 23.59 -32.02 -2.33
N MET A 658 23.30 -31.67 -1.06
CA MET A 658 24.12 -32.08 0.09
C MET A 658 24.12 -33.60 0.28
N GLU A 659 22.95 -34.23 0.19
CA GLU A 659 22.78 -35.68 0.24
C GLU A 659 23.59 -36.38 -0.85
N SER A 660 23.58 -35.85 -2.08
CA SER A 660 24.37 -36.38 -3.20
C SER A 660 25.89 -36.33 -2.98
N LEU A 661 26.36 -35.42 -2.11
CA LEU A 661 27.76 -35.31 -1.73
C LEU A 661 28.12 -36.16 -0.49
N GLY A 662 27.14 -36.79 0.15
CA GLY A 662 27.32 -37.44 1.45
C GLY A 662 27.70 -36.46 2.56
N ARG A 663 27.25 -35.19 2.45
CA ARG A 663 27.58 -34.11 3.38
C ARG A 663 26.38 -33.68 4.21
N LYS A 664 26.62 -33.19 5.42
CA LYS A 664 25.57 -32.66 6.30
C LYS A 664 25.68 -31.15 6.51
N PHE A 665 24.54 -30.53 6.84
CA PHE A 665 24.45 -29.16 7.31
C PHE A 665 24.74 -29.08 8.81
N SER A 666 25.33 -27.99 9.30
CA SER A 666 25.31 -27.71 10.74
C SER A 666 23.93 -27.23 11.15
N TYR A 667 23.35 -27.86 12.18
CA TYR A 667 22.03 -27.47 12.69
C TYR A 667 22.01 -26.14 13.46
N SER A 668 23.17 -25.50 13.70
CA SER A 668 23.31 -24.34 14.60
C SER A 668 22.39 -23.14 14.28
N VAL A 669 21.19 -23.07 14.89
CA VAL A 669 20.15 -22.05 14.67
C VAL A 669 20.53 -20.71 15.31
N ASN A 670 21.53 -20.05 14.76
CA ASN A 670 21.99 -18.75 15.24
C ASN A 670 21.28 -17.58 14.57
N ASN A 671 20.71 -17.78 13.38
CA ASN A 671 20.08 -16.73 12.59
C ASN A 671 18.72 -16.29 13.20
N PRO A 672 18.60 -15.08 13.77
CA PRO A 672 17.32 -14.54 14.22
C PRO A 672 16.32 -14.37 13.08
N GLU A 673 16.79 -14.34 11.83
CA GLU A 673 15.96 -14.09 10.66
C GLU A 673 15.37 -15.34 10.02
N ILE A 674 15.71 -16.55 10.51
CA ILE A 674 15.32 -17.80 9.87
C ILE A 674 13.81 -17.86 9.63
N GLN A 675 13.42 -18.23 8.42
CA GLN A 675 12.01 -18.42 8.09
C GLN A 675 11.54 -19.74 8.70
N PHE A 676 10.39 -19.72 9.38
CA PHE A 676 9.89 -20.88 10.12
C PHE A 676 9.68 -22.13 9.24
N PRO A 677 9.17 -22.04 8.00
CA PRO A 677 9.06 -23.21 7.11
C PRO A 677 10.39 -23.93 6.85
N LEU A 678 11.50 -23.18 6.76
CA LEU A 678 12.84 -23.74 6.57
C LEU A 678 13.32 -24.50 7.82
N LEU A 679 13.04 -23.93 9.00
CA LEU A 679 13.36 -24.57 10.27
C LEU A 679 12.57 -25.87 10.43
N LEU A 680 11.26 -25.87 10.14
CA LEU A 680 10.42 -27.05 10.21
C LEU A 680 10.91 -28.15 9.25
N MET A 681 11.32 -27.76 8.05
CA MET A 681 11.90 -28.69 7.09
C MET A 681 13.20 -29.32 7.62
N ALA A 682 14.11 -28.52 8.17
CA ALA A 682 15.35 -29.01 8.78
C ALA A 682 15.09 -29.98 9.95
N ILE A 683 14.11 -29.65 10.81
CA ILE A 683 13.68 -30.50 11.94
C ILE A 683 13.16 -31.87 11.47
N ASN A 684 12.45 -31.88 10.35
CA ASN A 684 11.83 -33.09 9.79
C ASN A 684 12.83 -33.96 9.03
N ASN A 685 14.02 -33.45 8.73
CA ASN A 685 15.06 -34.15 7.96
C ASN A 685 16.35 -34.36 8.78
N PRO A 686 16.30 -34.98 9.98
CA PRO A 686 17.43 -35.00 10.92
C PRO A 686 18.69 -35.71 10.40
N PHE A 687 18.60 -36.51 9.33
CA PHE A 687 19.75 -37.24 8.80
C PHE A 687 20.69 -36.36 7.97
N LEU A 688 20.20 -35.22 7.45
CA LEU A 688 20.99 -34.24 6.69
C LEU A 688 21.58 -33.12 7.56
N TYR A 689 21.28 -33.11 8.84
CA TYR A 689 21.76 -32.09 9.77
C TYR A 689 22.63 -32.76 10.82
N ASP A 690 23.87 -32.30 10.92
CA ASP A 690 24.75 -32.68 12.00
C ASP A 690 24.41 -31.87 13.26
N ASP A 691 24.18 -32.63 14.32
CA ASP A 691 23.87 -32.16 15.66
C ASP A 691 25.15 -32.12 16.52
N ASP A 692 26.33 -32.06 15.89
CA ASP A 692 27.67 -31.92 16.50
C ASP A 692 27.78 -30.79 17.54
N ASP A 693 26.82 -29.86 17.57
CA ASP A 693 26.64 -28.97 18.70
C ASP A 693 26.09 -29.79 19.87
N ASP A 694 27.03 -30.35 20.64
CA ASP A 694 26.84 -31.08 21.90
C ASP A 694 25.82 -30.36 22.81
N ASP A 695 25.72 -29.04 22.68
CA ASP A 695 24.75 -28.17 23.33
C ASP A 695 23.31 -28.34 22.84
N ILE A 696 23.05 -28.61 21.56
CA ILE A 696 21.70 -28.86 21.02
C ILE A 696 21.21 -30.23 21.45
N GLN A 697 22.04 -31.27 21.38
CA GLN A 697 21.66 -32.60 21.89
C GLN A 697 21.47 -32.59 23.40
N LYS A 698 22.34 -31.91 24.16
CA LYS A 698 22.22 -31.83 25.62
C LYS A 698 21.08 -30.92 26.07
N LYS A 699 20.85 -29.79 25.40
CA LYS A 699 19.85 -28.79 25.85
C LYS A 699 18.48 -28.98 25.20
N LYS A 700 18.40 -29.62 24.03
CA LYS A 700 17.18 -29.73 23.19
C LYS A 700 16.38 -28.42 23.21
N SER A 701 17.09 -27.29 23.06
CA SER A 701 16.55 -25.96 23.29
C SER A 701 16.56 -25.10 22.03
N LEU A 702 15.45 -24.46 21.69
CA LEU A 702 15.35 -23.50 20.57
C LEU A 702 15.02 -22.10 21.08
N ILE A 703 15.64 -21.07 20.51
CA ILE A 703 15.35 -19.66 20.84
C ILE A 703 14.56 -19.01 19.70
N LEU A 704 13.29 -18.69 19.94
CA LEU A 704 12.41 -17.99 19.01
C LEU A 704 12.63 -16.47 19.09
N LYS A 705 13.41 -15.94 18.14
CA LYS A 705 13.77 -14.50 18.05
C LYS A 705 12.82 -13.66 17.19
N LYS A 706 11.73 -14.23 16.68
CA LYS A 706 10.70 -13.56 15.85
C LYS A 706 9.29 -13.96 16.30
N ASN A 707 8.29 -13.19 15.89
CA ASN A 707 6.90 -13.62 15.95
C ASN A 707 6.70 -14.84 15.04
N ILE A 708 5.94 -15.79 15.54
CA ILE A 708 5.64 -17.07 14.91
C ILE A 708 4.12 -17.13 14.72
N SER A 709 3.65 -17.65 13.58
CA SER A 709 2.22 -17.85 13.39
C SER A 709 1.71 -18.94 14.34
N PHE A 710 0.41 -18.97 14.63
CA PHE A 710 -0.14 -20.02 15.51
C PHE A 710 0.09 -21.43 14.95
N ASN A 711 -0.11 -21.63 13.64
CA ASN A 711 0.09 -22.91 12.97
C ASN A 711 1.55 -23.37 13.05
N ASP A 712 2.48 -22.45 12.79
CA ASP A 712 3.92 -22.72 12.89
C ASP A 712 4.31 -23.12 14.33
N PHE A 713 3.79 -22.40 15.32
CA PHE A 713 4.02 -22.72 16.72
C PHE A 713 3.49 -24.11 17.08
N LEU A 714 2.31 -24.49 16.62
CA LEU A 714 1.79 -25.85 16.82
C LEU A 714 2.68 -26.90 16.17
N LEU A 715 3.07 -26.71 14.90
CA LEU A 715 3.96 -27.64 14.19
C LEU A 715 5.31 -27.80 14.90
N LEU A 716 5.85 -26.72 15.46
CA LEU A 716 7.08 -26.76 16.25
C LEU A 716 6.93 -27.65 17.49
N ILE A 717 5.85 -27.46 18.21
CA ILE A 717 5.52 -28.20 19.43
C ILE A 717 5.28 -29.67 19.09
N GLU A 718 4.42 -29.94 18.10
CA GLU A 718 4.07 -31.28 17.63
C GLU A 718 5.26 -32.06 17.08
N SER A 719 6.31 -31.39 16.60
CA SER A 719 7.56 -32.05 16.18
C SER A 719 8.25 -32.83 17.32
N ASN A 720 7.99 -32.48 18.58
CA ASN A 720 8.57 -33.09 19.79
C ASN A 720 10.12 -33.13 19.78
N ARG A 721 10.77 -32.28 18.98
CA ARG A 721 12.23 -32.26 18.81
C ARG A 721 12.93 -31.41 19.86
N PHE A 722 12.25 -30.38 20.34
CA PHE A 722 12.76 -29.50 21.39
C PHE A 722 12.06 -29.79 22.70
N LYS A 723 12.85 -30.14 23.72
CA LYS A 723 12.37 -30.21 25.09
C LYS A 723 12.22 -28.81 25.71
N LYS A 724 12.87 -27.80 25.14
CA LYS A 724 12.86 -26.42 25.64
C LYS A 724 12.68 -25.39 24.52
N LEU A 725 11.77 -24.44 24.65
CA LEU A 725 11.58 -23.34 23.70
C LEU A 725 11.65 -21.99 24.43
N GLU A 726 12.62 -21.14 24.08
CA GLU A 726 12.76 -19.79 24.63
C GLU A 726 12.14 -18.74 23.70
N MET A 727 11.05 -18.13 24.13
CA MET A 727 10.32 -17.13 23.36
C MET A 727 10.90 -15.74 23.63
N ARG A 728 11.90 -15.27 22.86
CA ARG A 728 12.53 -13.95 23.11
C ARG A 728 11.76 -12.76 22.56
N LYS A 729 11.25 -12.89 21.34
CA LYS A 729 10.43 -11.84 20.70
C LYS A 729 9.03 -12.32 20.35
N SER A 730 8.79 -13.62 20.37
CA SER A 730 7.44 -14.14 20.15
C SER A 730 6.52 -13.62 21.26
N LEU A 731 5.26 -13.36 20.92
CA LEU A 731 4.27 -12.70 21.77
C LEU A 731 4.52 -11.21 22.03
N THR A 732 5.64 -10.58 21.64
CA THR A 732 5.83 -9.13 21.88
C THR A 732 5.02 -8.23 20.94
N GLU A 733 3.98 -8.74 20.31
CA GLU A 733 2.97 -7.98 19.56
C GLU A 733 1.58 -8.46 19.98
N PHE A 734 0.63 -7.54 20.14
CA PHE A 734 -0.76 -7.89 20.42
C PHE A 734 -1.51 -8.14 19.10
N ASN A 735 -1.32 -9.33 18.52
CA ASN A 735 -1.96 -9.75 17.25
C ASN A 735 -2.74 -11.07 17.42
N ASN A 736 -3.53 -11.46 16.42
CA ASN A 736 -4.39 -12.66 16.49
C ASN A 736 -3.60 -13.94 16.79
N ASP A 737 -2.44 -14.14 16.18
CA ASP A 737 -1.58 -15.32 16.45
C ASP A 737 -1.11 -15.33 17.91
N SER A 738 -0.70 -14.19 18.46
CA SER A 738 -0.29 -14.09 19.86
C SER A 738 -1.40 -14.46 20.84
N ILE A 739 -2.65 -14.13 20.52
CA ILE A 739 -3.84 -14.47 21.32
C ILE A 739 -4.11 -15.97 21.26
N LEU A 740 -4.02 -16.57 20.06
CA LEU A 740 -4.23 -18.01 19.88
C LEU A 740 -3.12 -18.83 20.56
N ILE A 741 -1.86 -18.45 20.38
CA ILE A 741 -0.71 -19.07 21.06
C ILE A 741 -0.88 -18.94 22.59
N SER A 742 -1.25 -17.75 23.08
CA SER A 742 -1.47 -17.52 24.51
C SER A 742 -2.53 -18.43 25.10
N ARG A 743 -3.69 -18.51 24.44
CA ARG A 743 -4.80 -19.38 24.88
C ARG A 743 -4.39 -20.84 24.87
N TRP A 744 -3.73 -21.28 23.79
CA TRP A 744 -3.25 -22.64 23.70
C TRP A 744 -2.24 -22.97 24.80
N ILE A 745 -1.28 -22.06 25.09
CA ILE A 745 -0.34 -22.26 26.21
C ILE A 745 -1.11 -22.37 27.52
N SER A 746 -2.04 -21.45 27.79
CA SER A 746 -2.85 -21.47 29.02
C SER A 746 -3.67 -22.76 29.17
N ASP A 747 -4.22 -23.28 28.07
CA ASP A 747 -5.09 -24.46 28.07
C ASP A 747 -4.30 -25.77 28.19
N ASN A 748 -3.03 -25.81 27.78
CA ASN A 748 -2.17 -27.01 27.78
C ASN A 748 -1.05 -26.98 28.83
N CYS A 749 -0.95 -25.89 29.60
CA CYS A 749 0.01 -25.72 30.70
C CYS A 749 -0.28 -26.72 31.82
N ILE A 750 0.67 -27.62 32.10
CA ILE A 750 0.56 -28.64 33.15
C ILE A 750 0.86 -28.02 34.52
N THR A 751 1.86 -27.15 34.59
CA THR A 751 2.17 -26.39 35.80
C THR A 751 1.04 -25.40 36.06
N GLY A 752 0.57 -25.28 37.30
CA GLY A 752 -0.35 -24.19 37.62
C GLY A 752 0.37 -22.87 37.32
N LEU A 753 -0.10 -22.05 36.37
CA LEU A 753 0.55 -20.77 36.05
C LEU A 753 0.77 -19.90 37.30
N SER A 754 -0.09 -20.06 38.32
CA SER A 754 0.02 -19.39 39.61
C SER A 754 1.20 -19.86 40.48
N SER A 755 1.70 -21.09 40.34
CA SER A 755 2.83 -21.60 41.13
C SER A 755 4.18 -21.11 40.61
N LEU A 756 4.24 -20.59 39.38
CA LEU A 756 5.47 -20.10 38.74
C LEU A 756 5.91 -18.72 39.23
N ILE A 757 5.16 -18.16 40.17
CA ILE A 757 5.21 -16.76 40.55
C ILE A 757 6.25 -16.46 41.65
N ASP A 758 6.63 -17.44 42.47
CA ASP A 758 7.30 -17.18 43.76
C ASP A 758 8.84 -17.12 43.73
N HIS A 759 9.50 -17.27 42.58
CA HIS A 759 10.94 -17.56 42.54
C HIS A 759 11.91 -16.39 42.23
N GLY A 760 11.50 -15.13 42.38
CA GLY A 760 12.29 -14.00 41.84
C GLY A 760 12.48 -12.76 42.71
N ARG A 761 12.85 -12.87 44.00
CA ARG A 761 13.32 -11.67 44.76
C ARG A 761 14.78 -11.37 44.40
N GLY A 762 15.04 -10.43 43.47
CA GLY A 762 16.36 -9.78 43.41
C GLY A 762 16.97 -9.44 42.05
N PHE A 763 16.33 -9.70 40.90
CA PHE A 763 16.92 -9.39 39.60
C PHE A 763 16.06 -8.43 38.79
N ASN A 764 16.72 -7.53 38.03
CA ASN A 764 16.08 -6.60 37.10
C ASN A 764 14.93 -7.28 36.35
N THR A 765 13.72 -6.76 36.51
CA THR A 765 12.43 -7.35 36.15
C THR A 765 12.27 -7.74 34.68
N TYR A 766 13.12 -7.24 33.79
CA TYR A 766 13.04 -7.53 32.36
C TYR A 766 13.53 -8.93 31.94
N SER A 767 14.10 -9.74 32.85
CA SER A 767 14.74 -11.01 32.47
C SER A 767 14.33 -12.24 33.28
N ILE A 768 13.26 -12.18 34.08
CA ILE A 768 12.79 -13.39 34.78
C ILE A 768 12.26 -14.38 33.73
N LYS A 769 13.01 -15.48 33.55
CA LYS A 769 12.62 -16.59 32.70
C LYS A 769 11.72 -17.53 33.48
N ILE A 770 10.46 -17.60 33.07
CA ILE A 770 9.45 -18.50 33.62
C ILE A 770 9.45 -19.77 32.78
N GLU A 771 9.60 -20.92 33.43
CA GLU A 771 9.59 -22.22 32.78
C GLU A 771 8.20 -22.85 32.90
N ILE A 772 7.53 -23.09 31.77
CA ILE A 772 6.19 -23.71 31.71
C ILE A 772 6.30 -25.08 31.07
N ASP A 773 5.83 -26.13 31.74
CA ASP A 773 5.65 -27.44 31.10
C ASP A 773 4.32 -27.47 30.37
N VAL A 774 4.35 -27.75 29.06
CA VAL A 774 3.15 -27.91 28.23
C VAL A 774 3.03 -29.34 27.74
N GLN A 775 1.81 -29.91 27.78
CA GLN A 775 1.53 -31.25 27.28
C GLN A 775 1.30 -31.22 25.77
N LEU A 776 1.95 -32.12 25.02
CA LEU A 776 1.70 -32.27 23.59
C LEU A 776 0.29 -32.81 23.32
N PRO A 777 -0.45 -32.22 22.35
CA PRO A 777 -1.71 -32.77 21.91
C PRO A 777 -1.45 -34.18 21.35
N ASN A 778 -2.29 -35.14 21.72
CA ASN A 778 -2.27 -36.53 21.26
C ASN A 778 -1.11 -37.43 21.73
N TYR A 779 -0.23 -36.99 22.64
CA TYR A 779 0.78 -37.89 23.21
C TYR A 779 0.13 -38.89 24.17
N LYS A 780 -0.10 -40.12 23.69
CA LYS A 780 -0.45 -41.28 24.53
C LYS A 780 0.86 -41.90 24.99
N GLY A 781 1.31 -41.56 26.20
CA GLY A 781 2.48 -42.22 26.78
C GLY A 781 2.24 -43.72 26.86
N ASN A 782 3.16 -44.52 26.33
CA ASN A 782 3.24 -45.92 26.74
C ASN A 782 3.82 -45.91 28.15
N ASP A 783 3.01 -46.21 29.16
CA ASP A 783 3.36 -46.17 30.59
C ASP A 783 4.53 -47.11 31.01
N GLY A 784 5.22 -47.75 30.06
CA GLY A 784 6.24 -48.78 30.30
C GLY A 784 7.69 -48.36 30.09
N ASP A 785 7.98 -47.23 29.43
CA ASP A 785 9.37 -46.82 29.18
C ASP A 785 9.76 -45.71 30.16
N GLY A 786 10.57 -46.06 31.17
CA GLY A 786 11.10 -45.16 32.21
C GLY A 786 12.08 -44.11 31.71
N GLY A 787 11.93 -43.63 30.47
CA GLY A 787 12.82 -42.70 29.78
C GLY A 787 12.24 -41.28 29.65
N ASP A 788 12.47 -40.46 30.67
CA ASP A 788 12.81 -39.02 30.67
C ASP A 788 12.19 -38.01 29.67
N SER A 789 11.07 -38.31 29.01
CA SER A 789 10.32 -37.31 28.23
C SER A 789 8.85 -37.69 28.05
N ASN A 790 8.03 -37.34 29.05
CA ASN A 790 6.58 -37.56 29.08
C ASN A 790 5.79 -36.64 28.12
N GLY A 791 6.26 -36.41 26.88
CA GLY A 791 5.58 -35.51 25.94
C GLY A 791 5.40 -34.09 26.48
N LYS A 792 6.37 -33.61 27.28
CA LYS A 792 6.39 -32.28 27.88
C LYS A 792 7.39 -31.38 27.16
N VAL A 793 6.96 -30.16 26.82
CA VAL A 793 7.83 -29.11 26.29
C VAL A 793 7.92 -27.97 27.31
N LYS A 794 9.14 -27.58 27.66
CA LYS A 794 9.44 -26.46 28.57
C LYS A 794 9.49 -25.15 27.80
N LEU A 795 8.51 -24.26 27.99
CA LEU A 795 8.55 -22.92 27.44
C LEU A 795 9.26 -21.98 28.41
N LEU A 796 10.30 -21.27 27.95
CA LEU A 796 10.91 -20.15 28.67
C LEU A 796 10.30 -18.84 28.18
N LEU A 797 9.59 -18.17 29.08
CA LEU A 797 8.92 -16.90 28.85
C LEU A 797 9.48 -15.79 29.72
N TYR A 798 9.37 -14.56 29.27
CA TYR A 798 9.58 -13.37 30.09
C TYR A 798 8.30 -13.02 30.88
N GLN A 799 8.44 -12.31 32.00
CA GLN A 799 7.32 -11.94 32.87
C GLN A 799 6.20 -11.18 32.12
N ASN A 800 6.54 -10.27 31.22
CA ASN A 800 5.56 -9.55 30.38
C ASN A 800 4.79 -10.49 29.44
N GLN A 801 5.43 -11.54 28.93
CA GLN A 801 4.77 -12.55 28.10
C GLN A 801 3.82 -13.42 28.94
N LEU A 802 4.19 -13.77 30.17
CA LEU A 802 3.28 -14.46 31.08
C LEU A 802 2.02 -13.62 31.34
N ILE A 803 2.17 -12.33 31.64
CA ILE A 803 1.03 -11.42 31.86
C ILE A 803 0.13 -11.38 30.62
N GLN A 804 0.73 -11.28 29.43
CA GLN A 804 -0.02 -11.32 28.18
C GLN A 804 -0.76 -12.64 27.95
N ILE A 805 -0.14 -13.78 28.28
CA ILE A 805 -0.77 -15.09 28.17
C ILE A 805 -2.01 -15.18 29.07
N LEU A 806 -1.85 -14.78 30.33
CA LEU A 806 -2.95 -14.75 31.30
C LEU A 806 -4.06 -13.80 30.86
N TYR A 807 -3.70 -12.62 30.34
CA TYR A 807 -4.64 -11.63 29.82
C TYR A 807 -5.44 -12.16 28.63
N ASN A 808 -4.75 -12.70 27.60
CA ASN A 808 -5.37 -13.23 26.38
C ASN A 808 -6.26 -14.47 26.64
N SER A 809 -5.97 -15.18 27.73
CA SER A 809 -6.72 -16.35 28.20
C SER A 809 -7.83 -15.98 29.19
N ASN A 810 -8.08 -14.69 29.42
CA ASN A 810 -9.07 -14.17 30.35
C ASN A 810 -8.90 -14.68 31.80
N ARG A 811 -7.65 -14.94 32.21
CA ARG A 811 -7.26 -15.37 33.57
C ARG A 811 -6.75 -14.18 34.39
N LEU A 812 -7.58 -13.14 34.48
CA LEU A 812 -7.18 -11.84 35.02
C LEU A 812 -6.80 -11.92 36.51
N ASP A 813 -7.52 -12.72 37.30
CA ASP A 813 -7.21 -12.92 38.73
C ASP A 813 -5.81 -13.51 38.95
N ASP A 814 -5.30 -14.31 38.00
CA ASP A 814 -3.98 -14.92 38.11
C ASP A 814 -2.85 -13.92 37.83
N ILE A 815 -3.12 -12.83 37.08
CA ILE A 815 -2.14 -11.74 36.87
C ILE A 815 -1.82 -11.04 38.20
N PHE A 816 -2.85 -10.77 39.00
CA PHE A 816 -2.72 -10.05 40.27
C PHE A 816 -2.22 -10.91 41.43
N LYS A 817 -2.15 -12.23 41.23
CA LYS A 817 -1.43 -13.13 42.15
C LYS A 817 0.09 -13.07 41.96
N ILE A 818 0.60 -12.37 40.94
CA ILE A 818 2.03 -12.25 40.67
C ILE A 818 2.69 -11.35 41.73
N ASN A 819 3.28 -11.96 42.77
CA ASN A 819 3.90 -11.26 43.89
C ASN A 819 5.00 -10.26 43.49
N SER A 820 5.63 -10.44 42.32
CA SER A 820 6.68 -9.57 41.79
C SER A 820 6.17 -8.41 40.92
N LEU A 821 4.85 -8.26 40.73
CA LEU A 821 4.28 -7.32 39.78
C LEU A 821 4.30 -5.88 40.31
N SER A 822 5.30 -5.11 39.91
CA SER A 822 5.41 -3.69 40.20
C SER A 822 4.43 -2.86 39.37
N GLY A 823 4.01 -1.70 39.88
CA GLY A 823 3.17 -0.76 39.13
C GLY A 823 3.76 -0.37 37.77
N LYS A 824 5.09 -0.27 37.68
CA LYS A 824 5.82 0.00 36.43
C LYS A 824 5.62 -1.11 35.38
N GLU A 825 5.62 -2.38 35.77
CA GLU A 825 5.40 -3.49 34.84
C GLU A 825 3.96 -3.53 34.33
N ILE A 826 2.99 -3.21 35.20
CA ILE A 826 1.58 -3.08 34.80
C ILE A 826 1.43 -1.95 33.78
N ILE A 827 2.03 -0.78 34.04
CA ILE A 827 2.00 0.35 33.10
C ILE A 827 2.67 -0.01 31.77
N ASN A 828 3.83 -0.68 31.81
CA ASN A 828 4.50 -1.16 30.59
C ASN A 828 3.61 -2.14 29.81
N PHE A 829 2.91 -3.04 30.51
CA PHE A 829 1.97 -3.96 29.90
C PHE A 829 0.76 -3.24 29.28
N ILE A 830 0.22 -2.22 29.96
CA ILE A 830 -0.89 -1.39 29.43
C ILE A 830 -0.46 -0.65 28.16
N ASN A 831 0.73 -0.05 28.17
CA ASN A 831 1.31 0.58 26.98
C ASN A 831 1.48 -0.43 25.83
N PHE A 832 1.80 -1.68 26.17
CA PHE A 832 2.00 -2.74 25.19
C PHE A 832 0.70 -3.27 24.57
N ILE A 833 -0.36 -3.49 25.36
CA ILE A 833 -1.68 -3.91 24.83
C ILE A 833 -2.46 -2.74 24.22
N GLY A 834 -2.04 -1.50 24.50
CA GLY A 834 -2.49 -0.27 23.88
C GLY A 834 -4.01 -0.11 23.86
N PRO A 835 -4.66 0.00 22.68
CA PRO A 835 -6.10 0.21 22.55
C PRO A 835 -6.95 -1.01 22.89
N HIS A 836 -6.33 -2.17 23.19
CA HIS A 836 -7.02 -3.43 23.44
C HIS A 836 -7.22 -3.73 24.93
N ILE A 837 -6.99 -2.76 25.81
CA ILE A 837 -7.24 -2.92 27.24
C ILE A 837 -8.73 -3.14 27.50
N SER A 838 -9.04 -4.22 28.21
CA SER A 838 -10.41 -4.62 28.51
C SER A 838 -10.87 -3.98 29.82
N LEU A 839 -12.15 -3.63 29.89
CA LEU A 839 -12.75 -3.08 31.10
C LEU A 839 -12.63 -4.02 32.32
N PRO A 840 -12.88 -5.35 32.21
CA PRO A 840 -12.71 -6.27 33.33
C PRO A 840 -11.30 -6.29 33.91
N PHE A 841 -10.27 -6.11 33.07
CA PHE A 841 -8.89 -6.01 33.55
C PHE A 841 -8.65 -4.74 34.36
N VAL A 842 -9.19 -3.61 33.92
CA VAL A 842 -9.09 -2.35 34.66
C VAL A 842 -9.83 -2.43 35.99
N GLU A 843 -11.05 -2.97 36.01
CA GLU A 843 -11.82 -3.18 37.25
C GLU A 843 -11.01 -3.99 38.28
N LYS A 844 -10.41 -5.09 37.84
CA LYS A 844 -9.56 -5.94 38.69
C LYS A 844 -8.26 -5.25 39.12
N LEU A 845 -7.64 -4.49 38.22
CA LEU A 845 -6.46 -3.69 38.55
C LEU A 845 -6.77 -2.69 39.66
N LEU A 846 -7.86 -1.92 39.55
CA LEU A 846 -8.23 -0.93 40.56
C LEU A 846 -8.54 -1.58 41.91
N GLN A 847 -9.24 -2.71 41.91
CA GLN A 847 -9.46 -3.49 43.13
C GLN A 847 -8.14 -3.91 43.78
N TYR A 848 -7.21 -4.44 42.98
CA TYR A 848 -5.90 -4.87 43.45
C TYR A 848 -5.04 -3.72 43.99
N LEU A 849 -5.10 -2.54 43.37
CA LEU A 849 -4.40 -1.34 43.85
C LEU A 849 -4.88 -0.90 45.23
N ILE A 850 -6.19 -1.02 45.50
CA ILE A 850 -6.78 -0.73 46.81
C ILE A 850 -6.32 -1.76 47.84
N ASP A 851 -6.31 -3.05 47.48
CA ASP A 851 -6.01 -4.14 48.41
C ASP A 851 -4.52 -4.21 48.81
N VAL A 852 -3.59 -3.91 47.89
CA VAL A 852 -2.14 -4.16 48.10
C VAL A 852 -1.34 -2.88 48.38
N ASN A 853 -1.95 -1.69 48.29
CA ASN A 853 -1.27 -0.40 48.45
C ASN A 853 0.00 -0.30 47.59
N LEU A 854 -0.10 -0.75 46.33
CA LEU A 854 1.02 -0.68 45.39
C LEU A 854 1.32 0.77 45.05
N ASN A 855 2.62 1.11 45.00
CA ASN A 855 3.06 2.39 44.47
C ASN A 855 2.78 2.45 42.95
N PHE A 856 1.58 2.92 42.61
CA PHE A 856 1.06 2.98 41.26
C PHE A 856 0.88 4.44 40.86
N GLU A 857 1.68 4.87 39.89
CA GLU A 857 1.65 6.24 39.38
C GLU A 857 0.40 6.45 38.52
N ILE A 858 -0.69 6.93 39.15
CA ILE A 858 -1.97 7.19 38.48
C ILE A 858 -1.79 8.11 37.26
N TYR A 859 -0.94 9.13 37.35
CA TYR A 859 -0.62 9.99 36.21
C TYR A 859 -0.07 9.20 35.02
N THR A 860 0.90 8.31 35.25
CA THR A 860 1.53 7.49 34.22
C THR A 860 0.54 6.50 33.60
N PHE A 861 -0.34 5.92 34.42
CA PHE A 861 -1.44 5.07 33.96
C PHE A 861 -2.46 5.82 33.09
N LEU A 862 -2.95 6.97 33.53
CA LEU A 862 -3.89 7.78 32.76
C LEU A 862 -3.25 8.28 31.47
N SER A 863 -1.97 8.69 31.52
CA SER A 863 -1.22 9.11 30.34
C SER A 863 -1.12 7.98 29.30
N ALA A 864 -0.86 6.75 29.74
CA ALA A 864 -0.87 5.56 28.88
C ALA A 864 -2.25 5.32 28.23
N LEU A 865 -3.34 5.43 29.01
CA LEU A 865 -4.70 5.25 28.48
C LEU A 865 -5.07 6.33 27.46
N ILE A 866 -4.72 7.58 27.75
CA ILE A 866 -5.00 8.72 26.86
C ILE A 866 -4.19 8.61 25.59
N SER A 867 -2.90 8.29 25.67
CA SER A 867 -2.04 8.17 24.48
C SER A 867 -2.51 7.05 23.52
N ASN A 868 -3.20 6.04 24.07
CA ASN A 868 -3.79 4.93 23.30
C ASN A 868 -5.26 5.15 22.91
N GLY A 869 -5.85 6.32 23.19
CA GLY A 869 -7.23 6.63 22.83
C GLY A 869 -8.30 5.75 23.51
N ASN A 870 -8.02 5.22 24.71
CA ASN A 870 -8.89 4.27 25.43
C ASN A 870 -10.12 4.92 26.07
N LEU A 871 -10.98 5.53 25.25
CA LEU A 871 -12.16 6.29 25.65
C LEU A 871 -13.10 5.50 26.57
N LEU A 872 -13.30 4.21 26.32
CA LEU A 872 -14.21 3.37 27.13
C LEU A 872 -13.73 3.28 28.59
N ILE A 873 -12.43 3.08 28.79
CA ILE A 873 -11.83 3.04 30.12
C ILE A 873 -11.85 4.43 30.76
N ILE A 874 -11.49 5.48 30.03
CA ILE A 874 -11.53 6.86 30.56
C ILE A 874 -12.94 7.24 31.01
N LYS A 875 -13.98 6.89 30.23
CA LYS A 875 -15.38 7.10 30.64
C LYS A 875 -15.74 6.31 31.89
N TYR A 876 -15.32 5.05 31.98
CA TYR A 876 -15.53 4.23 33.17
C TYR A 876 -14.87 4.85 34.41
N LEU A 877 -13.61 5.26 34.31
CA LEU A 877 -12.87 5.92 35.39
C LEU A 877 -13.53 7.25 35.77
N ASN A 878 -13.96 8.05 34.79
CA ASN A 878 -14.64 9.32 35.03
C ASN A 878 -15.96 9.14 35.81
N LEU A 879 -16.73 8.09 35.49
CA LEU A 879 -18.03 7.85 36.13
C LEU A 879 -17.91 7.19 37.51
N ASN A 880 -16.98 6.24 37.68
CA ASN A 880 -16.90 5.42 38.90
C ASN A 880 -15.73 5.80 39.83
N HIS A 881 -14.70 6.46 39.29
CA HIS A 881 -13.46 6.84 39.97
C HIS A 881 -13.05 8.29 39.67
N SER A 882 -14.03 9.22 39.67
CA SER A 882 -13.83 10.62 39.29
C SER A 882 -12.73 11.34 40.09
N HIS A 883 -12.42 10.87 41.30
CA HIS A 883 -11.34 11.37 42.15
C HIS A 883 -9.93 11.14 41.54
N PHE A 884 -9.77 10.24 40.57
CA PHE A 884 -8.50 10.13 39.82
C PHE A 884 -8.22 11.34 38.94
N PHE A 885 -9.24 12.11 38.61
CA PHE A 885 -9.12 13.34 37.83
C PHE A 885 -9.26 14.59 38.71
N SER A 886 -9.50 14.44 40.02
CA SER A 886 -9.60 15.59 40.91
C SER A 886 -8.22 16.15 41.24
N LYS A 887 -8.15 17.47 41.28
CA LYS A 887 -6.97 18.21 41.69
C LYS A 887 -6.67 17.95 43.17
N ILE A 888 -5.40 17.73 43.51
CA ILE A 888 -4.94 17.81 44.91
C ILE A 888 -5.23 19.23 45.42
N THR A 889 -6.11 19.34 46.42
CA THR A 889 -6.33 20.59 47.16
C THR A 889 -5.94 20.37 48.62
N LYS A 890 -5.78 21.46 49.39
CA LYS A 890 -5.49 21.35 50.82
C LYS A 890 -6.58 20.57 51.60
N GLU A 891 -7.77 20.46 51.04
CA GLU A 891 -8.96 19.88 51.69
C GLU A 891 -9.39 18.53 51.09
N THR A 892 -8.86 18.14 49.92
CA THR A 892 -9.30 16.93 49.20
C THR A 892 -8.11 16.08 48.78
N GLU A 893 -8.20 14.78 49.08
CA GLU A 893 -7.30 13.73 48.58
C GLU A 893 -7.50 13.53 47.07
N GLY A 894 -6.97 14.46 46.27
CA GLY A 894 -6.79 14.26 44.84
C GLY A 894 -5.55 13.41 44.58
N PHE A 895 -5.44 12.87 43.36
CA PHE A 895 -4.27 12.08 42.96
C PHE A 895 -3.35 12.80 41.98
N LEU A 896 -3.81 13.92 41.39
CA LEU A 896 -3.09 14.64 40.36
C LEU A 896 -2.83 16.09 40.75
N GLU A 897 -1.61 16.52 40.51
CA GLU A 897 -1.25 17.94 40.54
C GLU A 897 -1.93 18.68 39.36
N PRO A 898 -2.25 19.99 39.49
CA PRO A 898 -2.84 20.76 38.40
C PRO A 898 -2.04 20.70 37.09
N ARG A 899 -0.71 20.62 37.21
CA ARG A 899 0.22 20.49 36.09
C ARG A 899 0.03 19.15 35.36
N GLU A 900 -0.21 18.07 36.10
CA GLU A 900 -0.42 16.73 35.54
C GLU A 900 -1.73 16.66 34.79
N LEU A 901 -2.83 17.19 35.36
CA LEU A 901 -4.11 17.29 34.66
C LEU A 901 -3.99 18.07 33.35
N LYS A 902 -3.28 19.22 33.37
CA LYS A 902 -3.00 19.99 32.16
C LYS A 902 -2.18 19.21 31.14
N ASN A 903 -1.22 18.39 31.58
CA ASN A 903 -0.43 17.52 30.69
C ASN A 903 -1.29 16.42 30.07
N LEU A 904 -2.19 15.80 30.84
CA LEU A 904 -3.14 14.78 30.33
C LEU A 904 -4.09 15.39 29.30
N LEU A 905 -4.66 16.57 29.60
CA LEU A 905 -5.51 17.30 28.65
C LEU A 905 -4.72 17.68 27.40
N SER A 906 -3.52 18.23 27.57
CA SER A 906 -2.63 18.55 26.45
C SER A 906 -2.30 17.32 25.60
N SER A 907 -2.10 16.16 26.21
CA SER A 907 -1.87 14.90 25.49
C SER A 907 -3.11 14.47 24.72
N SER A 908 -4.30 14.55 25.32
CA SER A 908 -5.55 14.24 24.61
C SER A 908 -5.82 15.17 23.44
N VAL A 909 -5.41 16.44 23.55
CA VAL A 909 -5.46 17.46 22.49
C VAL A 909 -4.45 17.14 21.40
N LEU A 910 -3.22 16.82 21.79
CA LEU A 910 -2.13 16.47 20.89
C LEU A 910 -2.43 15.22 20.05
N PHE A 911 -3.08 14.21 20.63
CA PHE A 911 -3.52 12.99 19.94
C PHE A 911 -4.93 13.09 19.32
N ASP A 912 -5.55 14.27 19.35
CA ASP A 912 -6.89 14.57 18.82
C ASP A 912 -8.02 13.64 19.33
N HIS A 913 -7.93 13.21 20.58
CA HIS A 913 -8.95 12.39 21.23
C HIS A 913 -10.08 13.26 21.80
N VAL A 914 -10.92 13.84 20.92
CA VAL A 914 -11.96 14.83 21.24
C VAL A 914 -12.76 14.51 22.51
N GLN A 915 -13.33 13.31 22.59
CA GLN A 915 -14.18 12.93 23.73
C GLN A 915 -13.41 12.73 25.04
N ILE A 916 -12.11 12.40 24.97
CA ILE A 916 -11.25 12.32 26.16
C ILE A 916 -10.92 13.74 26.62
N ALA A 917 -10.61 14.65 25.70
CA ALA A 917 -10.37 16.05 26.01
C ALA A 917 -11.61 16.70 26.64
N GLU A 918 -12.80 16.44 26.10
CA GLU A 918 -14.10 16.85 26.67
C GLU A 918 -14.25 16.46 28.14
N ILE A 919 -13.93 15.21 28.47
CA ILE A 919 -13.97 14.70 29.85
C ILE A 919 -12.95 15.47 30.71
N LEU A 920 -11.73 15.65 30.23
CA LEU A 920 -10.66 16.33 30.98
C LEU A 920 -10.90 17.83 31.16
N PHE A 921 -11.59 18.49 30.22
CA PHE A 921 -12.00 19.90 30.35
C PHE A 921 -12.92 20.16 31.55
N VAL A 922 -13.62 19.13 32.06
CA VAL A 922 -14.43 19.25 33.28
C VAL A 922 -13.55 19.45 34.52
N TYR A 923 -12.34 18.89 34.52
CA TYR A 923 -11.43 18.86 35.68
C TYR A 923 -10.33 19.91 35.64
N THR A 924 -9.99 20.40 34.45
CA THR A 924 -8.93 21.40 34.27
C THR A 924 -9.21 22.29 33.08
N ASN A 925 -8.68 23.51 33.15
CA ASN A 925 -8.73 24.47 32.04
C ASN A 925 -7.32 24.67 31.49
N LEU A 926 -7.18 24.73 30.16
CA LEU A 926 -6.00 25.28 29.52
C LEU A 926 -6.22 26.77 29.27
N THR A 927 -5.19 27.58 29.53
CA THR A 927 -5.18 28.94 28.98
C THR A 927 -5.09 28.86 27.45
N LYS A 928 -5.57 29.88 26.74
CA LYS A 928 -5.47 29.93 25.27
C LYS A 928 -4.03 29.69 24.78
N GLY A 929 -3.04 30.34 25.40
CA GLY A 929 -1.63 30.16 25.05
C GLY A 929 -1.02 28.81 25.44
N GLU A 930 -1.59 28.08 26.42
CA GLU A 930 -1.25 26.67 26.68
C GLU A 930 -1.89 25.75 25.64
N PHE A 931 -3.16 25.99 25.31
CA PHE A 931 -3.89 25.24 24.29
C PHE A 931 -3.23 25.35 22.91
N GLU A 932 -2.87 26.56 22.48
CA GLU A 932 -2.12 26.86 21.25
C GLU A 932 -0.70 26.25 21.26
N ARG A 933 -0.11 26.03 22.44
CA ARG A 933 1.19 25.34 22.56
C ARG A 933 1.05 23.83 22.43
N SER A 934 -0.02 23.26 22.96
CA SER A 934 -0.32 21.82 22.90
C SER A 934 -0.91 21.40 21.55
N THR A 935 -1.49 22.32 20.79
CA THR A 935 -1.98 22.13 19.42
C THR A 935 -0.90 22.55 18.41
N LYS A 936 -0.12 21.60 17.86
CA LYS A 936 0.77 21.89 16.71
C LYS A 936 0.87 20.70 15.73
N PRO A 937 0.67 20.88 14.40
CA PRO A 937 0.17 22.04 13.66
C PRO A 937 -1.27 21.88 13.09
N SER A 938 -2.02 22.99 13.08
CA SER A 938 -3.20 23.36 12.24
C SER A 938 -4.42 22.44 12.10
N TYR A 939 -4.47 21.26 12.73
CA TYR A 939 -5.43 20.21 12.36
C TYR A 939 -6.10 19.44 13.50
N SER A 940 -6.14 19.97 14.71
CA SER A 940 -6.88 19.32 15.78
C SER A 940 -8.39 19.61 15.65
N MET A 941 -9.22 18.57 15.63
CA MET A 941 -10.67 18.70 15.75
C MET A 941 -11.04 19.38 17.08
N ILE A 942 -10.23 19.18 18.13
CA ILE A 942 -10.37 19.89 19.40
C ILE A 942 -10.08 21.39 19.23
N GLU A 943 -9.06 21.79 18.46
CA GLU A 943 -8.82 23.20 18.15
C GLU A 943 -10.01 23.83 17.40
N PHE A 944 -10.56 23.13 16.42
CA PHE A 944 -11.75 23.57 15.69
C PHE A 944 -12.96 23.75 16.61
N LEU A 945 -13.23 22.79 17.50
CA LEU A 945 -14.41 22.81 18.38
C LEU A 945 -14.29 23.80 19.55
N TYR A 946 -13.07 24.04 20.07
CA TYR A 946 -12.88 24.76 21.33
C TYR A 946 -12.11 26.08 21.22
N SER A 947 -11.51 26.43 20.08
CA SER A 947 -10.77 27.69 19.90
C SER A 947 -11.57 28.93 20.31
N ASN A 948 -12.89 28.93 20.09
CA ASN A 948 -13.80 30.02 20.46
C ASN A 948 -14.30 29.99 21.92
N ASN A 949 -14.11 28.87 22.64
CA ASN A 949 -14.63 28.67 23.99
C ASN A 949 -13.65 29.11 25.09
N PHE A 950 -12.38 29.36 24.76
CA PHE A 950 -11.40 29.89 25.71
C PHE A 950 -11.69 31.38 25.99
N LYS A 951 -12.32 31.66 27.14
CA LYS A 951 -12.40 33.05 27.65
C LYS A 951 -10.97 33.59 27.78
N LEU A 952 -10.71 34.75 27.17
CA LEU A 952 -9.49 35.52 27.37
C LEU A 952 -9.38 35.87 28.87
N SER A 953 -8.67 35.04 29.64
CA SER A 953 -8.14 35.49 30.93
C SER A 953 -7.06 36.52 30.61
N LYS A 954 -7.37 37.79 30.85
CA LYS A 954 -6.36 38.86 30.87
C LYS A 954 -5.30 38.59 31.92
#